data_AF-A0A8J3AZ15-F1
#
_entry.id   AF-A0A8J3AZ15-F1
#
_cell.length_a   1.000
_cell.length_b   1.000
_cell.length_c   1.000
_cell.angle_alpha   90.00
_cell.angle_beta   90.00
_cell.angle_gamma   90.00
#
_symmetry.space_group_name_H-M   'P 1'
#
loop_
_entity.id
_entity.type
_entity.pdbx_description
1 polymer ?
#
loop_
_entity_poly.entity_id
_entity_poly.type
_entity_poly.pdbx_seq_one_letter_code
_entity_poly.pdbx_strand_id
1 'polypeptide(L)'
;MGATFGRAGARWTAAALALALVTGFAGSPAPAAAAPAVADDPDDVENPSDPAEPPPPREASLEEKERAGTVVGIPAGSYDLYGLNDYLYTYELWRRAAPATEVQAAAELSINQYDAAAQRCDACTVYVRTRVHEAKQRDVANDLRDAAEAREARNRRQQVAGLVQYTFPRPEAVGDGDRTFIFNVWEHLRAKQPWAARTIAAAAAAVPATPAERVDFLTGVGRLYTADTDDRLADQAAGDAAKLAELRRREARFRAANHIGGFPRDDESWYLVSDVDFLTKLRDRIAGNAMYTLTYHALAIAIYDGAEAEWREFIETGLAAAALRDRQRREAENLAAYRKAVTDIRDPAVRDGWKNRAVAADRALAASAATGRVGPLIEFLLGYEKLPPDGSDLAAFYGHVLRPGTMWVFGHLGRKQGTVRKVWTAAGPQWPVDRAAAVTGELGGDAAVRDLAVLLRVGDFHYRVERFLDVDSGRSRAEVVWEVKPTAAKAGHTLRQPVAADVTGDGRTDLVLHGTDPAGRPQRITLAARADGGYTPTSAPVAAALVDGRTAAGDVDRDGRADLLTVVPDKKGARVWLSRGGPTGPGEPVLRWTGAGLNAADWSEPMVGDLDADGRPELAMLHREAKGATLWAHTDLATGTVGHAKRWTSPADWTYAGLVPAATDVNGDGRTDVVLLQQNGDTAARLWTVRSTGAAFEAARPVWASAKDAAWRVANTRVAR
;
A
#
# COMPACT_ATOMS: atom_id res chain seq x y z
N MET A 1 24.09 -59.62 31.76
CA MET A 1 24.67 -58.38 32.31
C MET A 1 24.61 -57.34 31.19
N GLY A 2 24.04 -56.15 31.31
CA GLY A 2 23.27 -55.53 32.39
C GLY A 2 23.10 -54.02 32.11
N ALA A 3 21.85 -53.57 31.98
CA ALA A 3 21.20 -52.32 32.46
C ALA A 3 22.02 -51.01 32.66
N THR A 4 21.49 -49.77 32.53
CA THR A 4 20.28 -49.09 31.95
C THR A 4 20.63 -47.56 31.93
N PHE A 5 19.87 -46.55 31.48
CA PHE A 5 18.48 -46.29 31.01
C PHE A 5 18.55 -45.45 29.70
N GLY A 6 17.53 -44.80 29.10
CA GLY A 6 16.09 -44.64 29.37
C GLY A 6 15.39 -43.92 28.20
N ARG A 7 14.05 -43.99 28.08
CA ARG A 7 13.25 -43.42 26.97
C ARG A 7 11.92 -42.83 27.44
N ALA A 8 11.51 -41.69 26.86
CA ALA A 8 10.12 -41.35 26.47
C ALA A 8 10.12 -40.03 25.66
N GLY A 9 9.19 -39.75 24.74
CA GLY A 9 8.14 -40.62 24.21
C GLY A 9 6.83 -39.89 23.85
N ALA A 10 6.83 -38.99 22.87
CA ALA A 10 5.63 -38.27 22.44
C ALA A 10 4.65 -39.17 21.64
N ARG A 11 3.34 -39.01 21.85
CA ARG A 11 2.27 -39.67 21.07
C ARG A 11 1.08 -38.74 20.84
N TRP A 12 0.47 -38.86 19.67
CA TRP A 12 -0.82 -38.28 19.31
C TRP A 12 -1.96 -39.22 19.73
N THR A 13 -3.07 -38.66 20.22
CA THR A 13 -4.40 -39.33 20.27
C THR A 13 -5.50 -38.27 20.14
N ALA A 14 -6.55 -38.58 19.38
CA ALA A 14 -7.74 -37.75 19.27
C ALA A 14 -8.66 -37.86 20.51
N ALA A 15 -9.55 -36.88 20.68
CA ALA A 15 -10.64 -36.91 21.66
C ALA A 15 -12.00 -36.94 20.95
N ALA A 16 -12.99 -37.60 21.55
CA ALA A 16 -14.30 -37.87 20.95
C ALA A 16 -15.45 -37.18 21.70
N LEU A 17 -16.64 -37.15 21.08
CA LEU A 17 -17.88 -36.68 21.71
C LEU A 17 -18.27 -37.52 22.94
N ALA A 18 -18.85 -36.85 23.94
CA ALA A 18 -19.68 -37.46 24.97
C ALA A 18 -20.79 -36.46 25.40
N LEU A 19 -21.94 -36.99 25.82
CA LEU A 19 -23.17 -36.26 26.15
C LEU A 19 -23.71 -36.74 27.50
N ALA A 20 -24.00 -35.82 28.44
CA ALA A 20 -24.81 -36.10 29.64
C ALA A 20 -25.40 -34.82 30.26
N LEU A 21 -26.55 -34.93 30.92
CA LEU A 21 -27.23 -33.86 31.66
C LEU A 21 -26.79 -33.83 33.15
N VAL A 22 -27.18 -32.77 33.90
CA VAL A 22 -28.13 -32.87 35.05
C VAL A 22 -28.41 -31.48 35.69
N THR A 23 -29.61 -31.39 36.28
CA THR A 23 -30.40 -30.27 36.85
C THR A 23 -29.80 -29.42 37.99
N GLY A 24 -30.46 -28.28 38.33
CA GLY A 24 -30.44 -27.70 39.70
C GLY A 24 -30.94 -26.25 39.87
N PHE A 25 -32.09 -26.04 40.54
CA PHE A 25 -32.69 -24.72 40.88
C PHE A 25 -32.07 -24.06 42.14
N ALA A 26 -32.05 -22.71 42.18
CA ALA A 26 -32.39 -21.87 43.35
C ALA A 26 -32.52 -20.37 42.97
N GLY A 27 -33.36 -19.57 43.67
CA GLY A 27 -33.38 -18.10 43.51
C GLY A 27 -34.52 -17.35 44.23
N SER A 28 -34.41 -16.01 44.27
CA SER A 28 -35.34 -15.01 44.89
C SER A 28 -35.31 -14.91 46.43
N PRO A 29 -35.84 -13.82 47.07
CA PRO A 29 -36.09 -12.42 46.62
C PRO A 29 -35.19 -11.42 47.41
N ALA A 30 -35.35 -10.10 47.58
CA ALA A 30 -36.42 -9.08 47.51
C ALA A 30 -35.76 -7.64 47.58
N PRO A 31 -36.45 -6.48 47.76
CA PRO A 31 -37.89 -6.17 47.69
C PRO A 31 -38.22 -4.93 46.79
N ALA A 32 -39.50 -4.51 46.78
CA ALA A 32 -40.01 -3.20 46.31
C ALA A 32 -40.68 -2.45 47.51
N ALA A 33 -41.41 -1.31 47.45
CA ALA A 33 -41.99 -0.48 46.39
C ALA A 33 -42.39 0.93 46.93
N ALA A 34 -42.82 1.89 46.08
CA ALA A 34 -43.79 2.96 46.40
C ALA A 34 -44.33 3.70 45.14
N ALA A 35 -45.60 4.16 45.17
CA ALA A 35 -46.37 4.91 44.13
C ALA A 35 -47.59 5.61 44.83
N PRO A 36 -48.59 6.30 44.19
CA PRO A 36 -48.82 6.75 42.80
C PRO A 36 -48.68 8.30 42.68
N ALA A 37 -49.51 9.21 42.10
CA ALA A 37 -50.82 9.30 41.39
C ALA A 37 -50.93 10.71 40.70
N VAL A 38 -51.98 11.27 40.03
CA VAL A 38 -53.25 10.98 39.29
C VAL A 38 -54.19 12.21 39.48
N ALA A 39 -54.99 12.75 38.54
CA ALA A 39 -55.32 12.41 37.13
C ALA A 39 -54.81 13.52 36.15
N ASP A 40 -55.45 14.10 35.10
CA ASP A 40 -56.83 14.17 34.53
C ASP A 40 -56.77 14.31 32.96
N ASP A 41 -57.91 14.36 32.25
CA ASP A 41 -58.11 14.37 30.76
C ASP A 41 -59.22 15.43 30.36
N PRO A 42 -59.55 15.82 29.09
CA PRO A 42 -59.42 15.08 27.81
C PRO A 42 -58.99 15.87 26.53
N ASP A 43 -58.66 15.14 25.45
CA ASP A 43 -59.41 15.11 24.16
C ASP A 43 -58.67 14.25 23.10
N ASP A 44 -59.40 13.53 22.25
CA ASP A 44 -58.83 12.57 21.29
C ASP A 44 -57.96 13.22 20.20
N VAL A 45 -56.70 12.77 20.09
CA VAL A 45 -55.82 13.02 18.94
C VAL A 45 -55.17 11.71 18.52
N GLU A 46 -55.30 11.35 17.23
CA GLU A 46 -54.72 10.13 16.66
C GLU A 46 -53.20 10.10 16.83
N ASN A 47 -52.66 8.98 17.32
CA ASN A 47 -51.23 8.72 17.33
C ASN A 47 -50.79 8.27 15.92
N PRO A 48 -50.01 9.07 15.16
CA PRO A 48 -49.62 8.71 13.81
C PRO A 48 -48.67 7.50 13.82
N SER A 49 -49.10 6.43 13.16
CA SER A 49 -48.35 5.18 13.03
C SER A 49 -47.17 5.30 12.07
N ASP A 50 -46.07 4.64 12.42
CA ASP A 50 -44.80 4.48 11.68
C ASP A 50 -44.02 5.75 11.31
N PRO A 51 -42.67 5.68 11.32
CA PRO A 51 -41.84 6.69 10.65
C PRO A 51 -42.05 6.56 9.14
N ALA A 52 -42.61 7.60 8.52
CA ALA A 52 -42.92 7.61 7.09
C ALA A 52 -41.73 7.16 6.22
N GLU A 53 -41.98 6.23 5.30
CA GLU A 53 -41.01 5.75 4.32
C GLU A 53 -40.40 6.94 3.55
N PRO A 54 -39.06 7.01 3.36
CA PRO A 54 -38.44 8.13 2.67
C PRO A 54 -38.98 8.25 1.24
N PRO A 55 -39.21 9.48 0.73
CA PRO A 55 -39.79 9.66 -0.59
C PRO A 55 -38.89 9.01 -1.66
N PRO A 56 -39.48 8.32 -2.66
CA PRO A 56 -38.73 7.51 -3.60
C PRO A 56 -37.70 8.35 -4.38
N PRO A 57 -36.57 7.72 -4.80
CA PRO A 57 -35.56 8.41 -5.58
C PRO A 57 -36.18 8.91 -6.89
N ARG A 58 -35.94 10.19 -7.21
CA ARG A 58 -36.24 10.73 -8.55
C ARG A 58 -35.42 9.96 -9.58
N GLU A 59 -35.94 9.78 -10.79
CA GLU A 59 -35.23 9.10 -11.87
C GLU A 59 -33.80 9.61 -12.09
N ALA A 60 -32.96 8.76 -12.69
CA ALA A 60 -31.67 9.18 -13.23
C ALA A 60 -31.87 10.32 -14.25
N SER A 61 -31.11 11.40 -14.07
CA SER A 61 -31.08 12.54 -14.98
C SER A 61 -30.50 12.14 -16.34
N LEU A 62 -30.77 12.94 -17.38
CA LEU A 62 -30.30 12.65 -18.73
C LEU A 62 -28.77 12.46 -18.78
N GLU A 63 -28.01 13.25 -18.02
CA GLU A 63 -26.56 13.17 -17.88
C GLU A 63 -26.08 11.88 -17.16
N GLU A 64 -26.86 11.38 -16.19
CA GLU A 64 -26.61 10.09 -15.53
C GLU A 64 -26.92 8.93 -16.49
N LYS A 65 -27.99 9.03 -17.29
CA LYS A 65 -28.34 8.05 -18.35
C LYS A 65 -27.31 8.05 -19.46
N GLU A 66 -26.84 9.21 -19.93
CA GLU A 66 -25.74 9.32 -20.91
C GLU A 66 -24.46 8.62 -20.41
N ARG A 67 -24.03 8.90 -19.17
CA ARG A 67 -22.90 8.22 -18.54
C ARG A 67 -23.08 6.71 -18.48
N ALA A 68 -24.21 6.22 -17.97
CA ALA A 68 -24.52 4.80 -17.90
C ALA A 68 -24.48 4.14 -19.28
N GLY A 69 -25.01 4.81 -20.31
CA GLY A 69 -25.03 4.34 -21.69
C GLY A 69 -23.64 4.07 -22.27
N THR A 70 -22.61 4.83 -21.87
CA THR A 70 -21.23 4.59 -22.36
C THR A 70 -20.68 3.22 -21.96
N VAL A 71 -21.15 2.62 -20.86
CA VAL A 71 -20.68 1.32 -20.35
C VAL A 71 -20.98 0.18 -21.34
N VAL A 72 -22.07 0.30 -22.10
CA VAL A 72 -22.52 -0.68 -23.11
C VAL A 72 -22.55 -0.09 -24.53
N GLY A 73 -21.84 1.01 -24.75
CA GLY A 73 -21.63 1.59 -26.09
C GLY A 73 -22.83 2.32 -26.70
N ILE A 74 -23.75 2.87 -25.90
CA ILE A 74 -24.83 3.75 -26.40
C ILE A 74 -24.22 5.13 -26.78
N PRO A 75 -24.35 5.61 -28.03
CA PRO A 75 -23.83 6.92 -28.44
C PRO A 75 -24.58 8.09 -27.79
N ALA A 76 -23.86 9.14 -27.39
CA ALA A 76 -24.41 10.31 -26.68
C ALA A 76 -25.51 11.11 -27.40
N GLY A 77 -25.78 10.84 -28.68
CA GLY A 77 -26.93 11.41 -29.43
C GLY A 77 -28.23 10.61 -29.32
N SER A 78 -28.27 9.52 -28.53
CA SER A 78 -29.39 8.57 -28.46
C SER A 78 -30.54 9.04 -27.56
N TYR A 79 -31.03 10.26 -27.77
CA TYR A 79 -32.02 10.92 -26.89
C TYR A 79 -33.31 10.11 -26.67
N ASP A 80 -33.79 9.38 -27.67
CA ASP A 80 -34.96 8.49 -27.55
C ASP A 80 -34.75 7.35 -26.54
N LEU A 81 -33.50 6.92 -26.33
CA LEU A 81 -33.16 5.93 -25.30
C LEU A 81 -32.97 6.60 -23.93
N TYR A 82 -32.30 7.76 -23.88
CA TYR A 82 -32.08 8.48 -22.62
C TYR A 82 -33.37 9.09 -22.04
N GLY A 83 -34.42 9.26 -22.86
CA GLY A 83 -35.77 9.64 -22.44
C GLY A 83 -36.63 8.49 -21.88
N LEU A 84 -36.15 7.24 -21.89
CA LEU A 84 -36.84 6.10 -21.27
C LEU A 84 -36.86 6.24 -19.75
N ASN A 85 -37.89 5.68 -19.11
CA ASN A 85 -37.92 5.51 -17.65
C ASN A 85 -36.78 4.58 -17.17
N ASP A 86 -36.38 4.68 -15.91
CA ASP A 86 -35.18 3.99 -15.39
C ASP A 86 -35.26 2.46 -15.52
N TYR A 87 -36.46 1.88 -15.47
CA TYR A 87 -36.70 0.45 -15.69
C TYR A 87 -36.43 0.03 -17.14
N LEU A 88 -37.08 0.68 -18.11
CA LEU A 88 -36.89 0.41 -19.54
C LEU A 88 -35.46 0.74 -19.98
N TYR A 89 -34.85 1.78 -19.39
CA TYR A 89 -33.46 2.12 -19.65
C TYR A 89 -32.51 1.06 -19.11
N THR A 90 -32.74 0.53 -17.90
CA THR A 90 -31.96 -0.60 -17.35
C THR A 90 -32.12 -1.87 -18.19
N TYR A 91 -33.30 -2.11 -18.76
CA TYR A 91 -33.53 -3.21 -19.72
C TYR A 91 -32.74 -3.02 -21.03
N GLU A 92 -32.65 -1.80 -21.57
CA GLU A 92 -31.76 -1.50 -22.71
C GLU A 92 -30.28 -1.71 -22.35
N LEU A 93 -29.85 -1.35 -21.14
CA LEU A 93 -28.49 -1.60 -20.67
C LEU A 93 -28.20 -3.12 -20.54
N TRP A 94 -29.11 -3.89 -19.93
CA TRP A 94 -29.03 -5.35 -19.81
C TRP A 94 -28.91 -6.05 -21.17
N ARG A 95 -29.76 -5.66 -22.13
CA ARG A 95 -29.81 -6.25 -23.48
C ARG A 95 -28.56 -5.94 -24.32
N ARG A 96 -27.87 -4.82 -24.03
CA ARG A 96 -26.64 -4.38 -24.73
C ARG A 96 -25.36 -4.81 -24.03
N ALA A 97 -25.43 -5.20 -22.76
CA ALA A 97 -24.31 -5.78 -22.03
C ALA A 97 -23.84 -7.08 -22.69
N ALA A 98 -22.53 -7.35 -22.62
CA ALA A 98 -21.99 -8.61 -23.10
C ALA A 98 -22.51 -9.79 -22.24
N PRO A 99 -22.73 -10.98 -22.82
CA PRO A 99 -23.32 -12.11 -22.11
C PRO A 99 -22.43 -12.57 -20.94
N ALA A 100 -23.07 -12.93 -19.82
CA ALA A 100 -22.43 -13.42 -18.59
C ALA A 100 -21.44 -12.45 -17.92
N THR A 101 -21.66 -11.13 -18.08
CA THR A 101 -20.92 -10.08 -17.38
C THR A 101 -21.58 -9.66 -16.06
N GLU A 102 -20.79 -9.06 -15.16
CA GLU A 102 -21.27 -8.36 -13.96
C GLU A 102 -22.23 -7.22 -14.34
N VAL A 103 -21.95 -6.46 -15.41
CA VAL A 103 -22.87 -5.41 -15.90
C VAL A 103 -24.23 -6.01 -16.26
N GLN A 104 -24.28 -7.15 -16.95
CA GLN A 104 -25.53 -7.84 -17.28
C GLN A 104 -26.23 -8.38 -16.02
N ALA A 105 -25.53 -9.17 -15.20
CA ALA A 105 -26.11 -9.79 -14.01
C ALA A 105 -26.65 -8.77 -13.00
N ALA A 106 -25.95 -7.65 -12.80
CA ALA A 106 -26.41 -6.57 -11.93
C ALA A 106 -27.62 -5.80 -12.51
N ALA A 107 -27.74 -5.68 -13.84
CA ALA A 107 -28.93 -5.10 -14.45
C ALA A 107 -30.15 -6.01 -14.27
N GLU A 108 -29.98 -7.32 -14.46
CA GLU A 108 -31.03 -8.33 -14.29
C GLU A 108 -31.56 -8.37 -12.85
N LEU A 109 -30.65 -8.32 -11.87
CA LEU A 109 -31.01 -8.20 -10.45
C LEU A 109 -31.82 -6.94 -10.13
N SER A 110 -31.57 -5.82 -10.80
CA SER A 110 -32.37 -4.60 -10.64
C SER A 110 -33.71 -4.67 -11.37
N ILE A 111 -33.76 -5.19 -12.60
CA ILE A 111 -35.00 -5.37 -13.38
C ILE A 111 -36.01 -6.25 -12.63
N ASN A 112 -35.53 -7.30 -11.95
CA ASN A 112 -36.35 -8.20 -11.14
C ASN A 112 -36.90 -7.56 -9.84
N GLN A 113 -36.63 -6.27 -9.57
CA GLN A 113 -37.18 -5.49 -8.45
C GLN A 113 -38.21 -4.43 -8.91
N TYR A 114 -38.82 -4.62 -10.09
CA TYR A 114 -39.89 -3.75 -10.58
C TYR A 114 -41.19 -3.90 -9.76
N ASP A 115 -41.68 -2.79 -9.23
CA ASP A 115 -42.95 -2.69 -8.53
C ASP A 115 -44.07 -2.44 -9.55
N ALA A 116 -44.83 -3.49 -9.84
CA ALA A 116 -45.95 -3.42 -10.78
C ALA A 116 -47.18 -2.65 -10.25
N ALA A 117 -47.29 -2.42 -8.93
CA ALA A 117 -48.38 -1.65 -8.34
C ALA A 117 -48.11 -0.13 -8.42
N ALA A 118 -46.86 0.28 -8.14
CA ALA A 118 -46.44 1.68 -8.25
C ALA A 118 -45.78 2.05 -9.59
N GLN A 119 -45.63 1.09 -10.52
CA GLN A 119 -45.03 1.25 -11.86
C GLN A 119 -43.60 1.86 -11.82
N ARG A 120 -42.78 1.42 -10.86
CA ARG A 120 -41.45 1.99 -10.57
C ARG A 120 -40.38 0.91 -10.39
N CYS A 121 -39.10 1.31 -10.43
CA CYS A 121 -37.98 0.45 -10.07
C CYS A 121 -36.84 1.27 -9.46
N ASP A 122 -36.91 1.51 -8.16
CA ASP A 122 -35.92 2.30 -7.42
C ASP A 122 -34.52 1.64 -7.47
N ALA A 123 -34.47 0.30 -7.56
CA ALA A 123 -33.26 -0.48 -7.81
C ALA A 123 -32.64 -0.25 -9.22
N CYS A 124 -33.46 0.10 -10.20
CA CYS A 124 -33.03 0.47 -11.55
C CYS A 124 -32.42 1.87 -11.55
N THR A 125 -33.04 2.83 -10.85
CA THR A 125 -32.47 4.17 -10.62
C THR A 125 -31.09 4.12 -9.97
N VAL A 126 -30.92 3.29 -8.93
CA VAL A 126 -29.62 3.05 -8.26
C VAL A 126 -28.62 2.32 -9.18
N TYR A 127 -29.10 1.46 -10.08
CA TYR A 127 -28.24 0.80 -11.08
C TYR A 127 -27.70 1.81 -12.09
N VAL A 128 -28.56 2.61 -12.72
CA VAL A 128 -28.19 3.61 -13.72
C VAL A 128 -27.23 4.65 -13.14
N ARG A 129 -27.48 5.14 -11.91
CA ARG A 129 -26.60 6.12 -11.26
C ARG A 129 -25.22 5.59 -10.91
N THR A 130 -25.13 4.36 -10.41
CA THR A 130 -23.93 3.87 -9.72
C THR A 130 -23.55 2.45 -10.10
N ARG A 131 -24.45 1.47 -9.95
CA ARG A 131 -24.03 0.05 -10.03
C ARG A 131 -23.63 -0.41 -11.42
N VAL A 132 -24.09 0.24 -12.49
CA VAL A 132 -23.61 0.00 -13.86
C VAL A 132 -22.09 0.26 -13.98
N HIS A 133 -21.59 1.29 -13.30
CA HIS A 133 -20.17 1.64 -13.27
C HIS A 133 -19.38 0.71 -12.34
N GLU A 134 -19.89 0.44 -11.14
CA GLU A 134 -19.29 -0.55 -10.21
C GLU A 134 -19.18 -1.95 -10.84
N ALA A 135 -20.23 -2.36 -11.57
CA ALA A 135 -20.26 -3.63 -12.29
C ALA A 135 -19.25 -3.64 -13.43
N LYS A 136 -19.11 -2.53 -14.17
CA LYS A 136 -18.08 -2.43 -15.22
C LYS A 136 -16.66 -2.45 -14.65
N GLN A 137 -16.43 -1.85 -13.49
CA GLN A 137 -15.17 -1.99 -12.76
C GLN A 137 -14.92 -3.45 -12.37
N ARG A 138 -15.94 -4.21 -11.94
CA ARG A 138 -15.81 -5.65 -11.62
C ARG A 138 -15.64 -6.54 -12.85
N ASP A 139 -16.28 -6.24 -13.96
CA ASP A 139 -15.99 -6.90 -15.24
C ASP A 139 -14.53 -6.70 -15.62
N VAL A 140 -14.05 -5.45 -15.63
CA VAL A 140 -12.64 -5.13 -15.88
C VAL A 140 -11.72 -5.79 -14.84
N ALA A 141 -12.15 -5.94 -13.58
CA ALA A 141 -11.42 -6.63 -12.53
C ALA A 141 -11.23 -8.13 -12.80
N ASN A 142 -12.29 -8.78 -13.26
CA ASN A 142 -12.29 -10.21 -13.55
C ASN A 142 -11.60 -10.45 -14.89
N ASP A 143 -11.98 -9.72 -15.95
CA ASP A 143 -11.31 -9.69 -17.25
C ASP A 143 -9.80 -9.53 -17.10
N LEU A 144 -9.27 -8.60 -16.30
CA LEU A 144 -7.82 -8.38 -16.24
C LEU A 144 -7.05 -9.46 -15.47
N ARG A 145 -7.64 -10.01 -14.39
CA ARG A 145 -7.04 -11.13 -13.63
C ARG A 145 -7.11 -12.44 -14.43
N ASP A 146 -8.29 -12.76 -14.94
CA ASP A 146 -8.55 -13.97 -15.73
C ASP A 146 -8.11 -13.83 -17.20
N ALA A 147 -7.67 -12.64 -17.64
CA ALA A 147 -6.91 -12.45 -18.87
C ALA A 147 -5.46 -12.82 -18.68
N ALA A 148 -4.67 -12.09 -17.90
CA ALA A 148 -3.21 -12.09 -18.03
C ALA A 148 -2.59 -13.47 -17.76
N GLU A 149 -2.63 -13.91 -16.50
CA GLU A 149 -1.99 -15.15 -16.07
C GLU A 149 -2.61 -16.37 -16.74
N ALA A 150 -3.93 -16.38 -16.92
CA ALA A 150 -4.62 -17.46 -17.61
C ALA A 150 -4.43 -17.42 -19.13
N ARG A 151 -4.18 -16.27 -19.80
CA ARG A 151 -3.77 -16.24 -21.24
C ARG A 151 -2.38 -16.84 -21.38
N GLU A 152 -1.43 -16.48 -20.52
CA GLU A 152 -0.11 -17.12 -20.52
C GLU A 152 -0.20 -18.62 -20.25
N ALA A 153 -0.96 -19.04 -19.23
CA ALA A 153 -1.15 -20.46 -18.93
C ALA A 153 -1.91 -21.19 -20.06
N ARG A 154 -2.91 -20.57 -20.70
CA ARG A 154 -3.59 -21.13 -21.88
C ARG A 154 -2.63 -21.25 -23.06
N ASN A 155 -1.81 -20.24 -23.32
CA ASN A 155 -0.79 -20.23 -24.39
C ASN A 155 0.29 -21.31 -24.14
N ARG A 156 0.80 -21.46 -22.91
CA ARG A 156 1.74 -22.55 -22.54
C ARG A 156 1.08 -23.91 -22.77
N ARG A 157 -0.15 -24.10 -22.29
CA ARG A 157 -0.89 -25.37 -22.46
C ARG A 157 -1.21 -25.66 -23.93
N GLN A 158 -1.53 -24.65 -24.75
CA GLN A 158 -1.70 -24.81 -26.20
C GLN A 158 -0.38 -25.16 -26.92
N GLN A 159 0.75 -24.54 -26.55
CA GLN A 159 2.06 -24.87 -27.12
C GLN A 159 2.48 -26.31 -26.79
N VAL A 160 2.32 -26.73 -25.52
CA VAL A 160 2.59 -28.12 -25.11
C VAL A 160 1.62 -29.08 -25.78
N ALA A 161 0.33 -28.75 -25.87
CA ALA A 161 -0.68 -29.57 -26.52
C ALA A 161 -0.41 -29.77 -28.02
N GLY A 162 -0.06 -28.69 -28.75
CA GLY A 162 0.31 -28.76 -30.16
C GLY A 162 1.57 -29.59 -30.39
N LEU A 163 2.59 -29.42 -29.54
CA LEU A 163 3.82 -30.20 -29.57
C LEU A 163 3.55 -31.71 -29.41
N VAL A 164 2.84 -32.11 -28.34
CA VAL A 164 2.56 -33.53 -28.03
C VAL A 164 1.33 -34.08 -28.76
N GLN A 165 0.72 -33.29 -29.66
CA GLN A 165 -0.48 -33.64 -30.43
C GLN A 165 -1.67 -34.07 -29.52
N TYR A 166 -1.83 -33.40 -28.38
CA TYR A 166 -2.97 -33.56 -27.47
C TYR A 166 -4.13 -32.66 -27.90
N THR A 167 -5.22 -33.26 -28.34
CA THR A 167 -6.47 -32.53 -28.62
C THR A 167 -7.26 -32.34 -27.34
N PHE A 168 -7.57 -31.09 -26.99
CA PHE A 168 -8.45 -30.78 -25.86
C PHE A 168 -9.86 -31.36 -26.13
N PRO A 169 -10.53 -32.00 -25.14
CA PRO A 169 -11.83 -32.64 -25.34
C PRO A 169 -12.98 -31.64 -25.57
N ARG A 170 -12.76 -30.37 -25.24
CA ARG A 170 -13.64 -29.21 -25.46
C ARG A 170 -12.76 -27.94 -25.47
N PRO A 171 -13.11 -26.87 -26.21
CA PRO A 171 -12.28 -25.67 -26.31
C PRO A 171 -11.87 -25.06 -24.96
N GLU A 172 -12.79 -25.02 -24.00
CA GLU A 172 -12.58 -24.41 -22.68
C GLU A 172 -11.72 -25.26 -21.74
N ALA A 173 -11.45 -26.54 -22.05
CA ALA A 173 -10.57 -27.40 -21.23
C ALA A 173 -9.10 -26.92 -21.22
N VAL A 174 -8.75 -26.01 -22.12
CA VAL A 174 -7.53 -25.20 -22.04
C VAL A 174 -7.44 -24.38 -20.74
N GLY A 175 -8.57 -24.18 -20.05
CA GLY A 175 -8.69 -23.48 -18.77
C GLY A 175 -8.36 -24.32 -17.52
N ASP A 176 -8.59 -25.64 -17.54
CA ASP A 176 -8.84 -26.56 -16.38
C ASP A 176 -7.69 -26.78 -15.35
N GLY A 177 -6.75 -25.84 -15.22
CA GLY A 177 -5.58 -25.89 -14.33
C GLY A 177 -4.38 -26.65 -14.90
N ASP A 178 -3.16 -26.16 -14.61
CA ASP A 178 -1.91 -26.75 -15.11
C ASP A 178 -1.73 -28.21 -14.63
N ARG A 179 -2.14 -28.56 -13.40
CA ARG A 179 -2.08 -29.95 -12.89
C ARG A 179 -2.95 -30.91 -13.71
N THR A 180 -4.19 -30.52 -14.00
CA THR A 180 -5.15 -31.32 -14.78
C THR A 180 -4.65 -31.50 -16.21
N PHE A 181 -4.13 -30.43 -16.80
CA PHE A 181 -3.54 -30.48 -18.14
C PHE A 181 -2.32 -31.43 -18.21
N ILE A 182 -1.39 -31.33 -17.25
CA ILE A 182 -0.21 -32.22 -17.21
C ILE A 182 -0.62 -33.69 -17.03
N PHE A 183 -1.64 -33.97 -16.20
CA PHE A 183 -2.19 -35.32 -16.06
C PHE A 183 -2.81 -35.83 -17.37
N ASN A 184 -3.59 -35.01 -18.06
CA ASN A 184 -4.20 -35.37 -19.35
C ASN A 184 -3.13 -35.61 -20.44
N VAL A 185 -2.06 -34.81 -20.46
CA VAL A 185 -0.90 -35.01 -21.35
C VAL A 185 -0.17 -36.31 -21.02
N TRP A 186 0.02 -36.62 -19.72
CA TRP A 186 0.63 -37.87 -19.28
C TRP A 186 -0.16 -39.11 -19.73
N GLU A 187 -1.48 -39.11 -19.56
CA GLU A 187 -2.35 -40.19 -20.05
C GLU A 187 -2.34 -40.31 -21.58
N HIS A 188 -2.42 -39.18 -22.30
CA HIS A 188 -2.35 -39.16 -23.76
C HIS A 188 -1.03 -39.72 -24.29
N LEU A 189 0.11 -39.30 -23.72
CA LEU A 189 1.42 -39.81 -24.09
C LEU A 189 1.51 -41.33 -23.83
N ARG A 190 1.07 -41.81 -22.66
CA ARG A 190 1.03 -43.26 -22.36
C ARG A 190 0.16 -44.05 -23.35
N ALA A 191 -0.99 -43.51 -23.74
CA ALA A 191 -1.98 -44.20 -24.57
C ALA A 191 -1.72 -44.11 -26.09
N LYS A 192 -1.02 -43.06 -26.56
CA LYS A 192 -0.82 -42.76 -27.99
C LYS A 192 0.63 -42.67 -28.43
N GLN A 193 1.55 -42.37 -27.50
CA GLN A 193 2.96 -42.08 -27.78
C GLN A 193 3.90 -42.73 -26.75
N PRO A 194 3.81 -44.06 -26.49
CA PRO A 194 4.59 -44.72 -25.44
C PRO A 194 6.12 -44.70 -25.66
N TRP A 195 6.57 -44.30 -26.85
CA TRP A 195 7.96 -44.01 -27.18
C TRP A 195 8.51 -42.76 -26.48
N ALA A 196 7.64 -41.84 -26.02
CA ALA A 196 8.02 -40.59 -25.37
C ALA A 196 8.42 -40.78 -23.88
N ALA A 197 9.34 -41.72 -23.63
CA ALA A 197 9.60 -42.26 -22.30
C ALA A 197 10.13 -41.21 -21.29
N ARG A 198 11.04 -40.32 -21.71
CA ARG A 198 11.60 -39.27 -20.82
C ARG A 198 10.52 -38.24 -20.49
N THR A 199 9.69 -37.89 -21.48
CA THR A 199 8.57 -36.96 -21.34
C THR A 199 7.47 -37.51 -20.44
N ILE A 200 7.11 -38.79 -20.57
CA ILE A 200 6.13 -39.49 -19.72
C ILE A 200 6.60 -39.51 -18.26
N ALA A 201 7.89 -39.81 -18.02
CA ALA A 201 8.45 -39.81 -16.66
C ALA A 201 8.42 -38.42 -16.01
N ALA A 202 8.81 -37.37 -16.75
CA ALA A 202 8.78 -36.00 -16.25
C ALA A 202 7.35 -35.48 -16.02
N ALA A 203 6.39 -35.82 -16.90
CA ALA A 203 4.99 -35.45 -16.71
C ALA A 203 4.39 -36.09 -15.45
N ALA A 204 4.72 -37.36 -15.18
CA ALA A 204 4.31 -38.06 -13.96
C ALA A 204 4.82 -37.35 -12.68
N ALA A 205 6.07 -36.89 -12.69
CA ALA A 205 6.67 -36.16 -11.57
C ALA A 205 6.07 -34.75 -11.38
N ALA A 206 5.63 -34.09 -12.45
CA ALA A 206 5.07 -32.73 -12.40
C ALA A 206 3.60 -32.67 -11.91
N VAL A 207 2.81 -33.75 -12.03
CA VAL A 207 1.43 -33.79 -11.48
C VAL A 207 1.37 -33.50 -9.97
N PRO A 208 2.15 -34.18 -9.08
CA PRO A 208 2.15 -33.92 -7.64
C PRO A 208 2.91 -32.67 -7.18
N ALA A 209 3.69 -32.02 -8.05
CA ALA A 209 4.61 -30.94 -7.69
C ALA A 209 3.92 -29.62 -7.24
N THR A 210 4.70 -28.61 -6.87
CA THR A 210 4.20 -27.25 -6.56
C THR A 210 3.70 -26.51 -7.82
N PRO A 211 3.01 -25.36 -7.69
CA PRO A 211 2.64 -24.54 -8.84
C PRO A 211 3.83 -24.05 -9.68
N ALA A 212 4.95 -23.70 -9.03
CA ALA A 212 6.16 -23.23 -9.73
C ALA A 212 6.79 -24.34 -10.58
N GLU A 213 7.04 -25.51 -9.98
CA GLU A 213 7.63 -26.66 -10.66
C GLU A 213 6.77 -27.17 -11.83
N ARG A 214 5.44 -26.97 -11.78
CA ARG A 214 4.56 -27.22 -12.94
C ARG A 214 4.78 -26.24 -14.09
N VAL A 215 5.03 -24.97 -13.81
CA VAL A 215 5.39 -23.98 -14.84
C VAL A 215 6.77 -24.27 -15.41
N ASP A 216 7.73 -24.69 -14.57
CA ASP A 216 9.05 -25.14 -15.02
C ASP A 216 8.96 -26.37 -15.92
N PHE A 217 8.13 -27.36 -15.56
CA PHE A 217 7.83 -28.51 -16.43
C PHE A 217 7.21 -28.06 -17.76
N LEU A 218 6.13 -27.26 -17.73
CA LEU A 218 5.46 -26.81 -18.96
C LEU A 218 6.33 -25.95 -19.87
N THR A 219 7.35 -25.29 -19.31
CA THR A 219 8.34 -24.51 -20.06
C THR A 219 9.51 -25.39 -20.55
N GLY A 220 9.91 -26.40 -19.78
CA GLY A 220 11.04 -27.28 -20.08
C GLY A 220 10.73 -28.52 -20.93
N VAL A 221 9.47 -28.98 -20.93
CA VAL A 221 9.03 -30.25 -21.55
C VAL A 221 9.36 -30.34 -23.04
N GLY A 222 9.42 -29.20 -23.74
CA GLY A 222 9.81 -29.14 -25.15
C GLY A 222 11.17 -29.78 -25.45
N ARG A 223 12.14 -29.69 -24.53
CA ARG A 223 13.47 -30.30 -24.69
C ARG A 223 13.44 -31.82 -24.50
N LEU A 224 12.61 -32.32 -23.57
CA LEU A 224 12.44 -33.75 -23.32
C LEU A 224 11.75 -34.43 -24.50
N TYR A 225 10.66 -33.84 -24.99
CA TYR A 225 9.90 -34.36 -26.13
C TYR A 225 10.66 -34.26 -27.44
N THR A 226 11.48 -33.22 -27.61
CA THR A 226 12.46 -33.11 -28.71
C THR A 226 13.40 -34.32 -28.71
N ALA A 227 14.09 -34.57 -27.59
CA ALA A 227 15.01 -35.70 -27.48
C ALA A 227 14.30 -37.06 -27.64
N ASP A 228 13.07 -37.22 -27.14
CA ASP A 228 12.28 -38.46 -27.34
C ASP A 228 11.89 -38.67 -28.81
N THR A 229 11.61 -37.58 -29.51
CA THR A 229 11.27 -37.61 -30.93
C THR A 229 12.51 -37.90 -31.78
N ASP A 230 13.65 -37.29 -31.45
CA ASP A 230 14.88 -37.41 -32.25
C ASP A 230 15.48 -38.84 -32.17
N ASP A 231 15.34 -39.52 -31.02
CA ASP A 231 15.54 -40.97 -30.86
C ASP A 231 14.61 -41.75 -31.81
N ARG A 232 13.29 -41.52 -31.71
CA ARG A 232 12.26 -42.19 -32.53
C ARG A 232 12.51 -42.01 -34.04
N LEU A 233 12.94 -40.84 -34.48
CA LEU A 233 13.22 -40.59 -35.90
C LEU A 233 14.44 -41.39 -36.38
N ALA A 234 15.45 -41.60 -35.53
CA ALA A 234 16.59 -42.47 -35.83
C ALA A 234 16.17 -43.95 -35.95
N ASP A 235 15.32 -44.44 -35.02
CA ASP A 235 14.74 -45.79 -35.11
C ASP A 235 13.90 -45.96 -36.39
N GLN A 236 13.03 -44.99 -36.70
CA GLN A 236 12.21 -45.01 -37.92
C GLN A 236 13.05 -44.93 -39.21
N ALA A 237 14.23 -44.31 -39.17
CA ALA A 237 15.16 -44.30 -40.29
C ALA A 237 15.85 -45.66 -40.50
N ALA A 238 15.98 -46.49 -39.46
CA ALA A 238 16.64 -47.80 -39.51
C ALA A 238 18.07 -47.77 -40.12
N GLY A 239 18.80 -46.67 -39.87
CA GLY A 239 20.16 -46.45 -40.38
C GLY A 239 20.26 -45.70 -41.72
N ASP A 240 19.14 -45.46 -42.42
CA ASP A 240 19.12 -44.66 -43.65
C ASP A 240 19.26 -43.16 -43.34
N ALA A 241 20.42 -42.59 -43.69
CA ALA A 241 20.74 -41.18 -43.44
C ALA A 241 19.89 -40.20 -44.25
N ALA A 242 19.46 -40.56 -45.47
CA ALA A 242 18.62 -39.69 -46.31
C ALA A 242 17.17 -39.67 -45.78
N LYS A 243 16.65 -40.84 -45.39
CA LYS A 243 15.35 -40.96 -44.71
C LYS A 243 15.35 -40.24 -43.37
N LEU A 244 16.44 -40.32 -42.59
CA LEU A 244 16.58 -39.57 -41.34
C LEU A 244 16.58 -38.05 -41.56
N ALA A 245 17.23 -37.57 -42.61
CA ALA A 245 17.27 -36.14 -42.94
C ALA A 245 15.87 -35.59 -43.29
N GLU A 246 15.10 -36.26 -44.15
CA GLU A 246 13.74 -35.85 -44.49
C GLU A 246 12.77 -35.97 -43.29
N LEU A 247 12.89 -37.03 -42.48
CA LEU A 247 12.13 -37.17 -41.24
C LEU A 247 12.38 -36.01 -40.26
N ARG A 248 13.65 -35.62 -40.07
CA ARG A 248 14.03 -34.48 -39.23
C ARG A 248 13.57 -33.15 -39.83
N ARG A 249 13.67 -32.94 -41.14
CA ARG A 249 13.21 -31.73 -41.84
C ARG A 249 11.70 -31.52 -41.66
N ARG A 250 10.90 -32.58 -41.80
CA ARG A 250 9.46 -32.56 -41.54
C ARG A 250 9.14 -32.18 -40.09
N GLU A 251 9.83 -32.80 -39.14
CA GLU A 251 9.64 -32.52 -37.72
C GLU A 251 10.08 -31.09 -37.33
N ALA A 252 11.21 -30.59 -37.86
CA ALA A 252 11.67 -29.22 -37.65
C ALA A 252 10.62 -28.20 -38.12
N ARG A 253 10.02 -28.39 -39.31
CA ARG A 253 8.93 -27.56 -39.81
C ARG A 253 7.69 -27.57 -38.91
N PHE A 254 7.32 -28.73 -38.36
CA PHE A 254 6.20 -28.84 -37.41
C PHE A 254 6.50 -28.09 -36.10
N ARG A 255 7.68 -28.29 -35.50
CA ARG A 255 8.15 -27.56 -34.31
C ARG A 255 8.16 -26.05 -34.53
N ALA A 256 8.75 -25.60 -35.64
CA ALA A 256 8.81 -24.21 -36.07
C ALA A 256 7.43 -23.54 -36.04
N ALA A 257 6.46 -24.08 -36.78
CA ALA A 257 5.15 -23.46 -36.91
C ALA A 257 4.32 -23.49 -35.60
N ASN A 258 4.54 -24.47 -34.71
CA ASN A 258 3.86 -24.51 -33.41
C ASN A 258 4.17 -23.29 -32.52
N HIS A 259 5.29 -22.59 -32.74
CA HIS A 259 5.56 -21.32 -32.07
C HIS A 259 4.65 -20.16 -32.50
N ILE A 260 3.98 -20.28 -33.66
CA ILE A 260 3.06 -19.28 -34.24
C ILE A 260 1.65 -19.84 -34.52
N GLY A 261 1.24 -20.90 -33.80
CA GLY A 261 -0.12 -21.47 -33.84
C GLY A 261 -0.31 -22.75 -34.66
N GLY A 262 0.76 -23.31 -35.23
CA GLY A 262 0.79 -24.65 -35.83
C GLY A 262 -0.01 -24.81 -37.14
N PHE A 263 0.03 -26.02 -37.68
CA PHE A 263 -0.76 -26.48 -38.84
C PHE A 263 -0.98 -28.02 -38.76
N PRO A 264 -1.93 -28.61 -39.53
CA PRO A 264 -2.23 -30.04 -39.46
C PRO A 264 -1.03 -30.91 -39.87
N ARG A 265 -0.65 -31.89 -39.04
CA ARG A 265 0.57 -32.69 -39.25
C ARG A 265 0.48 -33.66 -40.45
N ASP A 266 -0.73 -33.91 -40.96
CA ASP A 266 -1.01 -34.79 -42.09
C ASP A 266 -1.22 -34.03 -43.42
N ASP A 267 -1.15 -32.69 -43.42
CA ASP A 267 -1.22 -31.86 -44.63
C ASP A 267 0.15 -31.80 -45.31
N GLU A 268 0.39 -32.77 -46.21
CA GLU A 268 1.59 -32.87 -47.05
C GLU A 268 1.94 -31.58 -47.81
N SER A 269 0.99 -30.65 -48.03
CA SER A 269 1.27 -29.39 -48.71
C SER A 269 2.19 -28.44 -47.94
N TRP A 270 2.43 -28.67 -46.64
CA TRP A 270 3.44 -27.94 -45.84
C TRP A 270 4.82 -28.61 -45.84
N TYR A 271 4.89 -29.87 -46.23
CA TYR A 271 6.12 -30.67 -46.23
C TYR A 271 6.73 -30.78 -47.63
N LEU A 272 5.90 -30.98 -48.66
CA LEU A 272 6.32 -31.14 -50.06
C LEU A 272 6.51 -29.79 -50.79
N VAL A 273 7.22 -28.86 -50.16
CA VAL A 273 7.55 -27.51 -50.69
C VAL A 273 9.01 -27.14 -50.37
N SER A 274 9.57 -26.12 -51.03
CA SER A 274 10.93 -25.64 -50.69
C SER A 274 10.96 -25.00 -49.29
N ASP A 275 12.16 -24.78 -48.74
CA ASP A 275 12.28 -24.15 -47.42
C ASP A 275 11.85 -22.68 -47.45
N VAL A 276 12.07 -21.94 -48.55
CA VAL A 276 11.56 -20.57 -48.73
C VAL A 276 10.05 -20.50 -48.97
N ASP A 277 9.45 -21.47 -49.68
CA ASP A 277 7.99 -21.57 -49.81
C ASP A 277 7.33 -21.83 -48.45
N PHE A 278 7.95 -22.70 -47.63
CA PHE A 278 7.47 -22.98 -46.29
C PHE A 278 7.51 -21.73 -45.39
N LEU A 279 8.63 -21.00 -45.37
CA LEU A 279 8.73 -19.73 -44.65
C LEU A 279 7.73 -18.69 -45.18
N THR A 280 7.51 -18.63 -46.49
CA THR A 280 6.52 -17.75 -47.14
C THR A 280 5.09 -18.07 -46.66
N LYS A 281 4.68 -19.34 -46.66
CA LYS A 281 3.39 -19.77 -46.10
C LYS A 281 3.21 -19.40 -44.63
N LEU A 282 4.28 -19.48 -43.83
CA LEU A 282 4.25 -19.07 -42.41
C LEU A 282 4.12 -17.55 -42.25
N ARG A 283 4.87 -16.76 -43.03
CA ARG A 283 4.80 -15.29 -43.04
C ARG A 283 3.40 -14.80 -43.37
N ASP A 284 2.79 -15.38 -44.41
CA ASP A 284 1.49 -14.93 -44.91
C ASP A 284 0.35 -15.36 -43.96
N ARG A 285 0.49 -16.49 -43.25
CA ARG A 285 -0.42 -16.95 -42.19
C ARG A 285 -0.47 -16.01 -40.97
N ILE A 286 0.59 -15.26 -40.68
CA ILE A 286 0.66 -14.31 -39.55
C ILE A 286 0.56 -12.84 -39.98
N ALA A 287 0.38 -12.55 -41.27
CA ALA A 287 0.31 -11.20 -41.79
C ALA A 287 -0.80 -10.38 -41.11
N GLY A 288 -0.48 -9.16 -40.68
CA GLY A 288 -1.40 -8.27 -39.96
C GLY A 288 -1.69 -8.66 -38.50
N ASN A 289 -1.16 -9.78 -37.99
CA ASN A 289 -1.38 -10.18 -36.59
C ASN A 289 -0.41 -9.45 -35.64
N ALA A 290 -0.93 -8.52 -34.84
CA ALA A 290 -0.16 -7.72 -33.88
C ALA A 290 0.56 -8.53 -32.78
N MET A 291 0.22 -9.82 -32.60
CA MET A 291 0.98 -10.73 -31.73
C MET A 291 2.36 -11.05 -32.31
N TYR A 292 2.51 -11.12 -33.64
CA TYR A 292 3.66 -11.73 -34.31
C TYR A 292 4.48 -10.76 -35.17
N THR A 293 4.44 -9.45 -34.89
CA THR A 293 5.09 -8.41 -35.69
C THR A 293 6.60 -8.62 -35.87
N LEU A 294 7.32 -9.01 -34.82
CA LEU A 294 8.77 -9.28 -34.94
C LEU A 294 9.06 -10.57 -35.70
N THR A 295 8.19 -11.57 -35.56
CA THR A 295 8.28 -12.84 -36.28
C THR A 295 7.97 -12.68 -37.76
N TYR A 296 7.00 -11.84 -38.11
CA TYR A 296 6.70 -11.46 -39.50
C TYR A 296 7.89 -10.76 -40.16
N HIS A 297 8.53 -9.80 -39.47
CA HIS A 297 9.73 -9.14 -39.99
C HIS A 297 10.94 -10.09 -40.10
N ALA A 298 11.16 -10.96 -39.10
CA ALA A 298 12.23 -11.95 -39.14
C ALA A 298 12.05 -12.96 -40.29
N LEU A 299 10.81 -13.41 -40.54
CA LEU A 299 10.45 -14.22 -41.70
C LEU A 299 10.68 -13.48 -43.02
N ALA A 300 10.27 -12.20 -43.11
CA ALA A 300 10.47 -11.41 -44.32
C ALA A 300 11.96 -11.22 -44.68
N ILE A 301 12.81 -10.97 -43.68
CA ILE A 301 14.27 -10.90 -43.84
C ILE A 301 14.82 -12.26 -44.30
N ALA A 302 14.48 -13.34 -43.60
CA ALA A 302 14.96 -14.69 -43.95
C ALA A 302 14.57 -15.12 -45.37
N ILE A 303 13.38 -14.73 -45.84
CA ILE A 303 12.90 -15.01 -47.21
C ILE A 303 13.63 -14.16 -48.28
N TYR A 304 14.06 -12.94 -47.95
CA TYR A 304 14.63 -11.99 -48.90
C TYR A 304 16.15 -12.07 -49.01
N ASP A 305 16.84 -12.08 -47.87
CA ASP A 305 18.31 -12.05 -47.80
C ASP A 305 18.95 -13.45 -47.68
N GLY A 306 18.18 -14.46 -47.24
CA GLY A 306 18.70 -15.78 -46.88
C GLY A 306 18.88 -16.77 -48.04
N ALA A 307 19.80 -17.70 -47.86
CA ALA A 307 20.03 -18.88 -48.69
C ALA A 307 19.56 -20.19 -48.01
N GLU A 308 19.65 -21.32 -48.72
CA GLU A 308 19.08 -22.60 -48.27
C GLU A 308 19.57 -23.09 -46.89
N ALA A 309 20.84 -22.84 -46.54
CA ALA A 309 21.37 -23.18 -45.21
C ALA A 309 20.74 -22.31 -44.11
N GLU A 310 20.59 -21.01 -44.36
CA GLU A 310 20.06 -20.02 -43.42
C GLU A 310 18.54 -20.16 -43.25
N TRP A 311 17.81 -20.54 -44.31
CA TRP A 311 16.40 -20.93 -44.22
C TRP A 311 16.21 -22.13 -43.29
N ARG A 312 17.09 -23.13 -43.36
CA ARG A 312 17.03 -24.32 -42.48
C ARG A 312 17.35 -23.97 -41.03
N GLU A 313 18.41 -23.21 -40.77
CA GLU A 313 18.74 -22.71 -39.42
C GLU A 313 17.59 -21.85 -38.83
N PHE A 314 16.95 -21.03 -39.67
CA PHE A 314 15.80 -20.22 -39.27
C PHE A 314 14.55 -21.06 -38.95
N ILE A 315 14.31 -22.17 -39.68
CA ILE A 315 13.27 -23.15 -39.34
C ILE A 315 13.61 -23.85 -38.01
N GLU A 316 14.85 -24.31 -37.84
CA GLU A 316 15.24 -25.08 -36.65
C GLU A 316 15.27 -24.25 -35.36
N THR A 317 15.71 -22.98 -35.41
CA THR A 317 15.88 -22.14 -34.20
C THR A 317 15.41 -20.69 -34.35
N GLY A 318 15.63 -20.05 -35.51
CA GLY A 318 15.40 -18.61 -35.69
C GLY A 318 13.95 -18.17 -35.46
N LEU A 319 12.98 -18.95 -35.93
CA LEU A 319 11.56 -18.68 -35.77
C LEU A 319 11.10 -18.78 -34.30
N ALA A 320 11.63 -19.78 -33.56
CA ALA A 320 11.35 -19.94 -32.13
C ALA A 320 11.88 -18.75 -31.32
N ALA A 321 13.08 -18.26 -31.67
CA ALA A 321 13.67 -17.07 -31.07
C ALA A 321 12.88 -15.79 -31.41
N ALA A 322 12.34 -15.67 -32.62
CA ALA A 322 11.50 -14.53 -33.00
C ALA A 322 10.16 -14.51 -32.23
N ALA A 323 9.47 -15.65 -32.15
CA ALA A 323 8.22 -15.79 -31.41
C ALA A 323 8.39 -15.64 -29.88
N LEU A 324 9.59 -15.88 -29.35
CA LEU A 324 9.93 -15.52 -27.97
C LEU A 324 10.03 -13.99 -27.78
N ARG A 325 10.70 -13.28 -28.69
CA ARG A 325 10.81 -11.81 -28.65
C ARG A 325 9.44 -11.12 -28.79
N ASP A 326 8.54 -11.65 -29.60
CA ASP A 326 7.16 -11.17 -29.70
C ASP A 326 6.39 -11.27 -28.37
N ARG A 327 6.49 -12.40 -27.68
CA ARG A 327 5.89 -12.58 -26.34
C ARG A 327 6.47 -11.62 -25.31
N GLN A 328 7.80 -11.55 -25.21
CA GLN A 328 8.50 -10.64 -24.30
C GLN A 328 8.15 -9.17 -24.54
N ARG A 329 7.98 -8.75 -25.81
CA ARG A 329 7.49 -7.42 -26.14
C ARG A 329 6.07 -7.21 -25.59
N ARG A 330 5.14 -8.14 -25.84
CA ARG A 330 3.75 -8.03 -25.36
C ARG A 330 3.64 -8.03 -23.84
N GLU A 331 4.46 -8.82 -23.15
CA GLU A 331 4.57 -8.83 -21.69
C GLU A 331 5.05 -7.47 -21.16
N ALA A 332 6.10 -6.89 -21.76
CA ALA A 332 6.61 -5.57 -21.41
C ALA A 332 5.63 -4.42 -21.73
N GLU A 333 4.95 -4.46 -22.89
CA GLU A 333 3.90 -3.51 -23.28
C GLU A 333 2.73 -3.53 -22.28
N ASN A 334 2.27 -4.72 -21.89
CA ASN A 334 1.21 -4.88 -20.89
C ASN A 334 1.64 -4.33 -19.52
N LEU A 335 2.85 -4.69 -19.06
CA LEU A 335 3.41 -4.21 -17.79
C LEU A 335 3.56 -2.68 -17.75
N ALA A 336 4.02 -2.08 -18.85
CA ALA A 336 4.10 -0.62 -18.99
C ALA A 336 2.72 0.05 -18.93
N ALA A 337 1.70 -0.54 -19.57
CA ALA A 337 0.33 -0.04 -19.51
C ALA A 337 -0.25 -0.06 -18.08
N TYR A 338 -0.05 -1.16 -17.33
CA TYR A 338 -0.46 -1.22 -15.92
C TYR A 338 0.29 -0.21 -15.04
N ARG A 339 1.61 -0.06 -15.22
CA ARG A 339 2.40 0.93 -14.47
C ARG A 339 1.92 2.36 -14.75
N LYS A 340 1.58 2.66 -16.01
CA LYS A 340 0.95 3.94 -16.37
C LYS A 340 -0.40 4.12 -15.67
N ALA A 341 -1.29 3.13 -15.71
CA ALA A 341 -2.61 3.21 -15.07
C ALA A 341 -2.52 3.46 -13.54
N VAL A 342 -1.54 2.85 -12.85
CA VAL A 342 -1.28 3.14 -11.43
C VAL A 342 -0.73 4.56 -11.25
N THR A 343 0.18 5.01 -12.11
CA THR A 343 0.75 6.37 -12.08
C THR A 343 -0.31 7.46 -12.33
N ASP A 344 -1.23 7.21 -13.26
CA ASP A 344 -2.36 8.09 -13.60
C ASP A 344 -3.34 8.28 -12.43
N ILE A 345 -3.32 7.40 -11.42
CA ILE A 345 -4.06 7.53 -10.15
C ILE A 345 -3.17 8.13 -9.06
N ARG A 346 -1.89 7.72 -8.99
CA ARG A 346 -0.88 8.18 -8.04
C ARG A 346 -0.68 9.68 -8.08
N ASP A 347 -0.41 10.25 -9.26
CA ASP A 347 0.01 11.65 -9.37
C ASP A 347 -1.13 12.64 -9.05
N PRO A 348 -2.41 12.37 -9.41
CA PRO A 348 -3.54 13.06 -8.81
C PRO A 348 -3.65 12.90 -7.30
N ALA A 349 -3.42 11.70 -6.75
CA ALA A 349 -3.48 11.48 -5.31
C ALA A 349 -2.43 12.31 -4.55
N VAL A 350 -1.18 12.31 -5.01
CA VAL A 350 -0.07 13.15 -4.50
C VAL A 350 -0.38 14.65 -4.64
N ARG A 351 -0.88 15.09 -5.79
CA ARG A 351 -1.19 16.50 -6.04
C ARG A 351 -2.29 17.02 -5.10
N ASP A 352 -3.33 16.23 -4.90
CA ASP A 352 -4.59 16.64 -4.27
C ASP A 352 -4.71 16.21 -2.78
N GLY A 353 -3.76 15.43 -2.26
CA GLY A 353 -3.65 15.08 -0.83
C GLY A 353 -4.32 13.77 -0.40
N TRP A 354 -4.39 12.77 -1.29
CA TRP A 354 -4.90 11.42 -0.99
C TRP A 354 -3.74 10.49 -0.63
N LYS A 355 -3.11 10.76 0.51
CA LYS A 355 -1.90 10.08 1.01
C LYS A 355 -2.04 8.55 1.04
N ASN A 356 -3.22 8.03 1.42
CA ASN A 356 -3.51 6.60 1.40
C ASN A 356 -3.35 5.96 0.00
N ARG A 357 -3.83 6.64 -1.05
CA ARG A 357 -3.78 6.18 -2.44
C ARG A 357 -2.40 6.36 -3.04
N ALA A 358 -1.71 7.46 -2.73
CA ALA A 358 -0.34 7.69 -3.15
C ALA A 358 0.61 6.60 -2.61
N VAL A 359 0.62 6.39 -1.29
CA VAL A 359 1.47 5.38 -0.63
C VAL A 359 1.11 3.96 -1.10
N ALA A 360 -0.17 3.64 -1.31
CA ALA A 360 -0.57 2.34 -1.84
C ALA A 360 -0.15 2.14 -3.31
N ALA A 361 -0.19 3.19 -4.14
CA ALA A 361 0.28 3.15 -5.52
C ALA A 361 1.79 2.94 -5.60
N ASP A 362 2.57 3.66 -4.78
CA ASP A 362 4.03 3.51 -4.76
C ASP A 362 4.49 2.16 -4.21
N ARG A 363 3.78 1.60 -3.21
CA ARG A 363 3.99 0.21 -2.78
C ARG A 363 3.73 -0.78 -3.92
N ALA A 364 2.67 -0.60 -4.71
CA ALA A 364 2.36 -1.46 -5.86
C ALA A 364 3.39 -1.32 -7.00
N LEU A 365 3.84 -0.09 -7.30
CA LEU A 365 4.89 0.19 -8.28
C LEU A 365 6.23 -0.43 -7.85
N ALA A 366 6.62 -0.28 -6.58
CA ALA A 366 7.85 -0.88 -6.03
C ALA A 366 7.80 -2.42 -6.04
N ALA A 367 6.68 -3.03 -5.60
CA ALA A 367 6.50 -4.48 -5.65
C ALA A 367 6.51 -5.02 -7.09
N SER A 368 5.94 -4.29 -8.05
CA SER A 368 6.01 -4.61 -9.48
C SER A 368 7.42 -4.42 -10.07
N ALA A 369 8.19 -3.44 -9.58
CA ALA A 369 9.58 -3.24 -9.99
C ALA A 369 10.47 -4.38 -9.49
N ALA A 370 10.32 -4.79 -8.22
CA ALA A 370 11.10 -5.87 -7.61
C ALA A 370 10.78 -7.26 -8.18
N THR A 371 9.52 -7.52 -8.57
CA THR A 371 9.08 -8.85 -9.07
C THR A 371 9.03 -8.96 -10.59
N GLY A 372 8.99 -7.83 -11.32
CA GLY A 372 8.68 -7.79 -12.75
C GLY A 372 7.22 -8.12 -13.11
N ARG A 373 6.32 -8.31 -12.12
CA ARG A 373 4.95 -8.82 -12.35
C ARG A 373 3.91 -7.71 -12.31
N VAL A 374 2.75 -8.00 -12.93
CA VAL A 374 1.57 -7.12 -12.94
C VAL A 374 0.68 -7.26 -11.70
N GLY A 375 0.75 -8.40 -10.99
CA GLY A 375 -0.11 -8.73 -9.83
C GLY A 375 -0.31 -7.57 -8.83
N PRO A 376 0.76 -6.99 -8.25
CA PRO A 376 0.62 -5.89 -7.29
C PRO A 376 -0.05 -4.63 -7.87
N LEU A 377 0.14 -4.36 -9.17
CA LEU A 377 -0.51 -3.23 -9.86
C LEU A 377 -2.01 -3.50 -10.01
N ILE A 378 -2.38 -4.73 -10.34
CA ILE A 378 -3.78 -5.16 -10.44
C ILE A 378 -4.44 -5.11 -9.06
N GLU A 379 -3.81 -5.64 -8.01
CA GLU A 379 -4.32 -5.59 -6.63
C GLU A 379 -4.62 -4.14 -6.20
N PHE A 380 -3.73 -3.19 -6.50
CA PHE A 380 -3.99 -1.77 -6.28
C PHE A 380 -5.17 -1.25 -7.11
N LEU A 381 -5.17 -1.46 -8.43
CA LEU A 381 -6.20 -0.95 -9.34
C LEU A 381 -7.61 -1.43 -8.98
N LEU A 382 -7.73 -2.58 -8.32
CA LEU A 382 -9.01 -3.17 -7.88
C LEU A 382 -9.37 -2.86 -6.42
N GLY A 383 -8.43 -2.32 -5.65
CA GLY A 383 -8.58 -2.00 -4.22
C GLY A 383 -8.58 -0.50 -3.88
N TYR A 384 -7.99 0.37 -4.70
CA TYR A 384 -7.64 1.75 -4.32
C TYR A 384 -8.83 2.65 -3.93
N GLU A 385 -10.03 2.36 -4.45
CA GLU A 385 -11.26 3.07 -4.10
C GLU A 385 -11.78 2.69 -2.70
N LYS A 386 -11.46 1.48 -2.23
CA LYS A 386 -11.88 0.88 -0.96
C LYS A 386 -10.84 1.01 0.16
N LEU A 387 -9.70 1.67 -0.10
CA LEU A 387 -8.71 1.96 0.93
C LEU A 387 -9.35 2.76 2.08
N PRO A 388 -9.01 2.46 3.34
CA PRO A 388 -9.48 3.26 4.47
C PRO A 388 -9.02 4.72 4.30
N PRO A 389 -9.75 5.71 4.85
CA PRO A 389 -9.30 7.11 4.86
C PRO A 389 -7.87 7.24 5.40
N ASP A 390 -7.12 8.27 4.97
CA ASP A 390 -5.80 8.54 5.56
C ASP A 390 -5.92 8.59 7.09
N GLY A 391 -4.96 7.96 7.78
CA GLY A 391 -4.76 8.16 9.21
C GLY A 391 -4.36 9.60 9.51
N SER A 392 -4.17 9.93 10.79
CA SER A 392 -3.80 11.29 11.16
C SER A 392 -2.34 11.61 10.89
N ASP A 393 -2.12 12.84 10.43
CA ASP A 393 -0.81 13.39 10.11
C ASP A 393 -0.21 14.15 11.31
N LEU A 394 -1.07 14.67 12.21
CA LEU A 394 -0.65 15.53 13.33
C LEU A 394 -1.55 15.35 14.56
N ALA A 395 -0.96 15.37 15.76
CA ALA A 395 -1.69 15.51 17.02
C ALA A 395 -1.35 16.85 17.70
N ALA A 396 -2.30 17.42 18.43
CA ALA A 396 -2.06 18.57 19.30
C ALA A 396 -2.86 18.50 20.60
N PHE A 397 -2.15 18.62 21.73
CA PHE A 397 -2.76 18.84 23.02
C PHE A 397 -3.03 20.33 23.20
N TYR A 398 -4.27 20.68 23.54
CA TYR A 398 -4.68 22.05 23.83
C TYR A 398 -5.37 22.14 25.19
N GLY A 399 -5.12 23.22 25.93
CA GLY A 399 -5.74 23.45 27.24
C GLY A 399 -5.76 24.94 27.63
N HIS A 400 -6.33 25.24 28.79
CA HIS A 400 -6.31 26.58 29.38
C HIS A 400 -6.41 26.47 30.91
N VAL A 401 -6.10 27.53 31.65
CA VAL A 401 -6.31 27.62 33.12
C VAL A 401 -7.76 27.29 33.54
N LEU A 402 -8.71 27.36 32.60
CA LEU A 402 -10.15 27.10 32.80
C LEU A 402 -10.67 25.87 32.03
N ARG A 403 -9.82 25.07 31.38
CA ARG A 403 -10.24 23.89 30.58
C ARG A 403 -9.23 22.73 30.69
N PRO A 404 -9.68 21.48 30.91
CA PRO A 404 -8.79 20.32 30.95
C PRO A 404 -8.01 20.14 29.65
N GLY A 405 -6.81 19.55 29.76
CA GLY A 405 -6.00 19.18 28.61
C GLY A 405 -6.78 18.27 27.66
N THR A 406 -6.78 18.61 26.37
CA THR A 406 -7.62 17.98 25.35
C THR A 406 -6.75 17.58 24.16
N MET A 407 -6.78 16.31 23.76
CA MET A 407 -6.07 15.84 22.57
C MET A 407 -6.96 16.04 21.33
N TRP A 408 -6.43 16.81 20.39
CA TRP A 408 -6.96 16.99 19.06
C TRP A 408 -6.05 16.27 18.06
N VAL A 409 -6.66 15.69 17.04
CA VAL A 409 -5.98 14.92 16.00
C VAL A 409 -6.44 15.46 14.65
N PHE A 410 -5.48 15.72 13.76
CA PHE A 410 -5.68 16.28 12.44
C PHE A 410 -5.23 15.29 11.37
N GLY A 411 -6.02 15.13 10.31
CA GLY A 411 -5.70 14.25 9.19
C GLY A 411 -6.06 14.89 7.86
N HIS A 412 -5.70 14.19 6.77
CA HIS A 412 -5.89 14.65 5.40
C HIS A 412 -5.18 15.99 5.12
N LEU A 413 -4.01 16.24 5.74
CA LEU A 413 -3.37 17.56 5.71
C LEU A 413 -2.87 17.98 4.33
N GLY A 414 -2.68 17.06 3.37
CA GLY A 414 -2.40 17.42 1.98
C GLY A 414 -3.60 17.99 1.22
N ARG A 415 -4.82 17.80 1.73
CA ARG A 415 -6.07 18.20 1.06
C ARG A 415 -6.40 19.67 1.30
N LYS A 416 -7.26 20.23 0.44
CA LYS A 416 -7.74 21.63 0.53
C LYS A 416 -8.44 21.95 1.86
N GLN A 417 -8.99 20.94 2.55
CA GLN A 417 -9.53 21.04 3.90
C GLN A 417 -9.09 19.77 4.64
N GLY A 418 -8.25 19.95 5.65
CA GLY A 418 -7.88 18.88 6.59
C GLY A 418 -9.01 18.65 7.61
N THR A 419 -9.12 17.43 8.12
CA THR A 419 -10.05 17.13 9.21
C THR A 419 -9.41 17.47 10.56
N VAL A 420 -10.24 17.82 11.54
CA VAL A 420 -9.84 17.85 12.96
C VAL A 420 -10.88 17.10 13.79
N ARG A 421 -10.41 16.37 14.80
CA ARG A 421 -11.27 15.69 15.77
C ARG A 421 -10.71 15.78 17.17
N LYS A 422 -11.60 15.91 18.16
CA LYS A 422 -11.27 15.75 19.58
C LYS A 422 -11.34 14.27 19.91
N VAL A 423 -10.23 13.67 20.31
CA VAL A 423 -10.14 12.21 20.56
C VAL A 423 -10.00 11.87 22.05
N TRP A 424 -9.51 12.79 22.88
CA TRP A 424 -9.37 12.58 24.32
C TRP A 424 -9.50 13.90 25.10
N THR A 425 -9.87 13.82 26.38
CA THR A 425 -9.94 14.96 27.30
C THR A 425 -9.62 14.49 28.72
N ALA A 426 -8.74 15.21 29.42
CA ALA A 426 -8.36 14.90 30.79
C ALA A 426 -9.53 15.01 31.76
N ALA A 427 -9.58 14.13 32.76
CA ALA A 427 -10.62 14.09 33.78
C ALA A 427 -10.60 15.28 34.79
N GLY A 428 -9.71 16.26 34.61
CA GLY A 428 -9.62 17.45 35.45
C GLY A 428 -8.40 18.32 35.13
N PRO A 429 -8.16 19.39 35.90
CA PRO A 429 -7.02 20.32 35.72
C PRO A 429 -5.65 19.70 36.07
N GLN A 430 -5.62 18.42 36.44
CA GLN A 430 -4.42 17.67 36.85
C GLN A 430 -3.51 17.29 35.66
N TRP A 431 -3.91 17.61 34.43
CA TRP A 431 -3.14 17.38 33.20
C TRP A 431 -2.69 18.73 32.59
N PRO A 432 -1.61 19.33 33.10
CA PRO A 432 -1.14 20.64 32.69
C PRO A 432 -0.44 20.60 31.31
N VAL A 433 -1.16 21.04 30.27
CA VAL A 433 -0.64 21.12 28.88
C VAL A 433 0.60 22.01 28.76
N ASP A 434 0.73 23.01 29.63
CA ASP A 434 1.93 23.86 29.74
C ASP A 434 3.20 23.05 30.08
N ARG A 435 3.05 21.93 30.79
CA ARG A 435 4.13 21.03 31.25
C ARG A 435 4.14 19.67 30.55
N ALA A 436 3.32 19.52 29.51
CA ALA A 436 3.31 18.35 28.65
C ALA A 436 4.33 18.51 27.52
N ALA A 437 4.97 17.41 27.14
CA ALA A 437 5.88 17.30 26.02
C ALA A 437 5.55 16.01 25.26
N ALA A 438 5.03 16.14 24.04
CA ALA A 438 4.33 15.08 23.32
C ALA A 438 5.07 14.69 22.03
N VAL A 439 5.16 13.39 21.78
CA VAL A 439 5.90 12.78 20.66
C VAL A 439 5.21 11.49 20.21
N THR A 440 5.26 11.15 18.92
CA THR A 440 4.71 9.89 18.39
C THR A 440 5.78 8.86 18.06
N GLY A 441 5.34 7.65 17.77
CA GLY A 441 6.13 6.58 17.17
C GLY A 441 5.42 5.24 17.35
N GLU A 442 6.18 4.16 17.17
CA GLU A 442 5.71 2.79 17.38
C GLU A 442 5.79 2.41 18.87
N LEU A 443 4.65 2.35 19.55
CA LEU A 443 4.56 2.14 21.00
C LEU A 443 3.68 0.94 21.42
N GLY A 444 3.02 0.28 20.47
CA GLY A 444 2.03 -0.80 20.72
C GLY A 444 2.42 -2.15 20.12
N GLY A 445 3.32 -2.16 19.14
CA GLY A 445 3.68 -3.30 18.30
C GLY A 445 2.92 -3.37 16.97
N ASP A 446 2.29 -2.27 16.50
CA ASP A 446 1.49 -2.24 15.27
C ASP A 446 1.73 -0.99 14.42
N ALA A 447 2.67 -1.09 13.49
CA ALA A 447 3.12 0.01 12.63
C ALA A 447 2.08 0.48 11.58
N ALA A 448 0.86 -0.07 11.59
CA ALA A 448 -0.28 0.48 10.87
C ALA A 448 -1.06 1.54 11.70
N VAL A 449 -0.77 1.66 12.99
CA VAL A 449 -1.52 2.47 13.97
C VAL A 449 -0.65 3.64 14.47
N ARG A 450 -1.30 4.77 14.77
CA ARG A 450 -0.61 5.94 15.32
C ARG A 450 -0.73 5.96 16.85
N ASP A 451 0.40 5.78 17.52
CA ASP A 451 0.53 5.93 18.96
C ASP A 451 1.24 7.23 19.35
N LEU A 452 1.12 7.62 20.62
CA LEU A 452 1.70 8.85 21.15
C LEU A 452 2.17 8.68 22.61
N ALA A 453 3.34 9.21 22.94
CA ALA A 453 3.85 9.34 24.30
C ALA A 453 3.88 10.82 24.75
N VAL A 454 3.52 11.07 26.00
CA VAL A 454 3.62 12.38 26.65
C VAL A 454 4.48 12.29 27.90
N LEU A 455 5.62 12.98 27.92
CA LEU A 455 6.29 13.30 29.19
C LEU A 455 5.50 14.43 29.87
N LEU A 456 4.99 14.16 31.07
CA LEU A 456 4.24 15.10 31.88
C LEU A 456 4.98 15.39 33.19
N ARG A 457 5.37 16.65 33.41
CA ARG A 457 5.88 17.12 34.72
C ARG A 457 4.71 17.39 35.65
N VAL A 458 4.30 16.36 36.40
CA VAL A 458 3.19 16.45 37.36
C VAL A 458 3.54 17.26 38.61
N GLY A 459 4.82 17.36 38.98
CA GLY A 459 5.28 18.11 40.16
C GLY A 459 6.73 18.57 40.09
N ASP A 460 7.30 18.96 41.22
CA ASP A 460 8.73 19.32 41.29
C ASP A 460 9.58 18.06 41.35
N PHE A 461 10.51 17.96 40.40
CA PHE A 461 11.33 16.76 40.12
C PHE A 461 10.51 15.45 39.93
N HIS A 462 9.21 15.58 39.62
CA HIS A 462 8.27 14.47 39.43
C HIS A 462 7.75 14.48 37.99
N TYR A 463 8.10 13.44 37.23
CA TYR A 463 7.72 13.26 35.83
C TYR A 463 7.17 11.86 35.60
N ARG A 464 6.29 11.72 34.62
CA ARG A 464 5.88 10.41 34.10
C ARG A 464 5.69 10.45 32.59
N VAL A 465 5.82 9.30 31.93
CA VAL A 465 5.41 9.11 30.54
C VAL A 465 4.03 8.46 30.53
N GLU A 466 3.08 9.13 29.88
CA GLU A 466 1.77 8.60 29.54
C GLU A 466 1.75 8.19 28.06
N ARG A 467 1.45 6.93 27.79
CA ARG A 467 1.23 6.38 26.43
C ARG A 467 -0.26 6.49 26.07
N PHE A 468 -0.52 6.76 24.79
CA PHE A 468 -1.81 6.73 24.14
C PHE A 468 -1.69 5.78 22.95
N LEU A 469 -2.28 4.59 23.06
CA LEU A 469 -2.37 3.64 21.93
C LEU A 469 -3.55 3.98 21.03
N ASP A 470 -3.40 3.83 19.72
CA ASP A 470 -4.43 4.08 18.69
C ASP A 470 -5.19 5.40 18.91
N VAL A 471 -4.50 6.53 18.71
CA VAL A 471 -5.14 7.86 18.81
C VAL A 471 -6.22 8.07 17.73
N ASP A 472 -6.16 7.29 16.64
CA ASP A 472 -7.07 7.38 15.51
C ASP A 472 -8.38 6.58 15.67
N SER A 473 -8.48 5.69 16.65
CA SER A 473 -9.75 5.07 17.09
C SER A 473 -10.71 6.06 17.76
N GLY A 474 -10.19 7.14 18.36
CA GLY A 474 -10.93 7.97 19.32
C GLY A 474 -11.32 7.24 20.62
N ARG A 475 -10.77 6.05 20.88
CA ARG A 475 -10.99 5.24 22.10
C ARG A 475 -9.77 5.19 23.04
N SER A 476 -8.66 5.75 22.58
CA SER A 476 -7.37 5.82 23.28
C SER A 476 -7.48 6.33 24.73
N ARG A 477 -6.60 5.82 25.59
CA ARG A 477 -6.51 6.16 27.01
C ARG A 477 -5.07 6.43 27.39
N ALA A 478 -4.87 7.31 28.37
CA ALA A 478 -3.56 7.59 28.94
C ALA A 478 -3.13 6.45 29.89
N GLU A 479 -2.03 5.78 29.57
CA GLU A 479 -1.43 4.70 30.36
C GLU A 479 -0.06 5.14 30.89
N VAL A 480 0.14 5.09 32.22
CA VAL A 480 1.45 5.45 32.80
C VAL A 480 2.42 4.28 32.61
N VAL A 481 3.36 4.45 31.68
CA VAL A 481 4.34 3.41 31.28
C VAL A 481 5.74 3.62 31.87
N TRP A 482 6.01 4.81 32.41
CA TRP A 482 7.22 5.12 33.18
C TRP A 482 6.96 6.29 34.15
N GLU A 483 7.56 6.29 35.33
CA GLU A 483 7.43 7.36 36.34
C GLU A 483 8.75 7.53 37.12
N VAL A 484 9.17 8.78 37.33
CA VAL A 484 10.29 9.14 38.22
C VAL A 484 9.83 10.16 39.26
N LYS A 485 10.13 9.88 40.53
CA LYS A 485 9.70 10.65 41.70
C LYS A 485 10.86 11.45 42.29
N PRO A 486 10.59 12.58 42.98
CA PRO A 486 11.61 13.34 43.70
C PRO A 486 12.29 12.47 44.76
N THR A 487 13.61 12.60 44.89
CA THR A 487 14.37 11.93 45.96
C THR A 487 14.25 12.68 47.28
N ALA A 488 14.00 13.99 47.24
CA ALA A 488 13.60 14.82 48.37
C ALA A 488 12.83 16.06 47.87
N ALA A 489 12.19 16.81 48.77
CA ALA A 489 11.36 17.98 48.43
C ALA A 489 12.09 19.13 47.69
N LYS A 490 13.43 19.08 47.57
CA LYS A 490 14.26 20.03 46.79
C LYS A 490 15.33 19.32 45.92
N ALA A 491 15.23 18.01 45.71
CA ALA A 491 16.21 17.24 44.96
C ALA A 491 15.56 16.07 44.19
N GLY A 492 16.04 15.87 42.97
CA GLY A 492 15.54 14.85 42.04
C GLY A 492 15.94 15.20 40.62
N HIS A 493 15.49 14.41 39.65
CA HIS A 493 15.84 14.64 38.25
C HIS A 493 15.24 15.94 37.70
N THR A 494 15.98 16.62 36.81
CA THR A 494 15.39 17.58 35.88
C THR A 494 15.37 16.94 34.49
N LEU A 495 14.34 17.20 33.68
CA LEU A 495 14.20 16.63 32.33
C LEU A 495 13.72 17.71 31.34
N ARG A 496 14.19 17.60 30.10
CA ARG A 496 13.76 18.42 28.94
C ARG A 496 12.65 17.72 28.14
N GLN A 497 12.36 18.22 26.94
CA GLN A 497 11.48 17.52 25.99
C GLN A 497 12.04 16.11 25.70
N PRO A 498 11.19 15.08 25.56
CA PRO A 498 11.60 13.79 25.03
C PRO A 498 11.84 13.90 23.52
N VAL A 499 12.67 13.00 23.00
CA VAL A 499 12.78 12.72 21.57
C VAL A 499 12.40 11.26 21.37
N ALA A 500 11.53 10.99 20.41
CA ALA A 500 11.03 9.66 20.09
C ALA A 500 11.63 9.18 18.78
N ALA A 501 12.32 8.04 18.80
CA ALA A 501 12.73 7.26 17.63
C ALA A 501 13.29 5.90 18.06
N ASP A 502 13.43 4.95 17.13
CA ASP A 502 14.19 3.72 17.36
C ASP A 502 15.71 4.02 17.36
N VAL A 503 16.30 4.28 18.53
CA VAL A 503 17.74 4.60 18.64
C VAL A 503 18.58 3.36 18.92
N THR A 504 17.94 2.20 19.15
CA THR A 504 18.60 0.92 19.44
C THR A 504 18.66 -0.03 18.23
N GLY A 505 17.71 0.07 17.30
CA GLY A 505 17.57 -0.74 16.09
C GLY A 505 16.74 -2.00 16.30
N ASP A 506 15.73 -1.93 17.18
CA ASP A 506 14.91 -3.07 17.61
C ASP A 506 13.50 -3.08 16.99
N GLY A 507 13.15 -2.04 16.24
CA GLY A 507 11.86 -1.83 15.57
C GLY A 507 10.82 -1.07 16.38
N ARG A 508 11.14 -0.63 17.61
CA ARG A 508 10.22 0.12 18.49
C ARG A 508 10.73 1.53 18.75
N THR A 509 9.83 2.42 19.16
CA THR A 509 10.21 3.81 19.47
C THR A 509 10.67 3.95 20.92
N ASP A 510 11.99 4.14 21.07
CA ASP A 510 12.60 4.57 22.33
C ASP A 510 12.29 6.05 22.63
N LEU A 511 12.38 6.45 23.91
CA LEU A 511 12.34 7.86 24.30
C LEU A 511 13.66 8.30 24.92
N VAL A 512 14.31 9.30 24.33
CA VAL A 512 15.53 9.91 24.87
C VAL A 512 15.25 11.25 25.52
N LEU A 513 15.82 11.47 26.71
CA LEU A 513 15.60 12.63 27.56
C LEU A 513 16.95 13.20 28.02
N HIS A 514 17.22 14.47 27.73
CA HIS A 514 18.32 15.20 28.37
C HIS A 514 17.86 15.86 29.68
N GLY A 515 18.76 16.00 30.64
CA GLY A 515 18.41 16.48 31.98
C GLY A 515 19.57 16.50 32.97
N THR A 516 19.23 16.55 34.27
CA THR A 516 20.19 16.33 35.37
C THR A 516 19.75 15.18 36.26
N ASP A 517 20.73 14.56 36.91
CA ASP A 517 20.49 13.63 38.03
C ASP A 517 20.10 14.39 39.32
N PRO A 518 19.76 13.68 40.42
CA PRO A 518 19.40 14.30 41.69
C PRO A 518 20.51 15.09 42.39
N ALA A 519 21.76 14.97 41.94
CA ALA A 519 22.92 15.75 42.40
C ALA A 519 23.22 16.95 41.45
N GLY A 520 22.36 17.21 40.47
CA GLY A 520 22.51 18.29 39.50
C GLY A 520 23.52 18.00 38.37
N ARG A 521 23.99 16.76 38.24
CA ARG A 521 24.96 16.37 37.21
C ARG A 521 24.26 16.16 35.86
N PRO A 522 24.74 16.76 34.75
CA PRO A 522 24.21 16.54 33.40
C PRO A 522 24.13 15.05 33.00
N GLN A 523 22.98 14.63 32.50
CA GLN A 523 22.75 13.25 32.04
C GLN A 523 21.81 13.18 30.83
N ARG A 524 21.90 12.05 30.11
CA ARG A 524 20.91 11.53 29.17
C ARG A 524 20.27 10.29 29.79
N ILE A 525 18.95 10.23 29.83
CA ILE A 525 18.19 8.99 30.06
C ILE A 525 17.73 8.48 28.70
N THR A 526 17.98 7.21 28.39
CA THR A 526 17.31 6.51 27.28
C THR A 526 16.33 5.53 27.88
N LEU A 527 15.05 5.72 27.58
CA LEU A 527 13.97 4.79 27.88
C LEU A 527 13.85 3.86 26.68
N ALA A 528 14.52 2.71 26.73
CA ALA A 528 14.46 1.73 25.66
C ALA A 528 13.11 1.00 25.68
N ALA A 529 12.44 0.88 24.54
CA ALA A 529 11.10 0.29 24.45
C ALA A 529 11.14 -1.24 24.66
N ARG A 530 10.04 -1.81 25.16
CA ARG A 530 9.89 -3.26 25.39
C ARG A 530 8.67 -3.83 24.67
N ALA A 531 8.74 -5.13 24.38
CA ALA A 531 7.67 -5.87 23.73
C ALA A 531 6.34 -5.93 24.53
N ASP A 532 6.34 -5.60 25.81
CA ASP A 532 5.14 -5.47 26.66
C ASP A 532 4.61 -4.01 26.74
N GLY A 533 5.17 -3.09 25.96
CA GLY A 533 4.75 -1.69 25.91
C GLY A 533 5.28 -0.79 27.05
N GLY A 534 6.11 -1.34 27.95
CA GLY A 534 6.85 -0.57 28.95
C GLY A 534 8.22 -0.11 28.45
N TYR A 535 8.94 0.59 29.32
CA TYR A 535 10.31 1.07 29.04
C TYR A 535 11.36 0.53 30.00
N THR A 536 12.59 0.38 29.53
CA THR A 536 13.80 0.06 30.30
C THR A 536 14.70 1.32 30.38
N PRO A 537 14.83 1.97 31.55
CA PRO A 537 15.66 3.16 31.68
C PRO A 537 17.15 2.79 31.77
N THR A 538 17.95 3.38 30.88
CA THR A 538 19.41 3.49 31.02
C THR A 538 19.78 4.96 31.22
N SER A 539 20.97 5.25 31.74
CA SER A 539 21.42 6.63 31.94
C SER A 539 22.93 6.78 31.76
N ALA A 540 23.33 7.86 31.07
CA ALA A 540 24.72 8.18 30.77
C ALA A 540 25.02 9.66 31.11
N PRO A 541 26.23 10.00 31.56
CA PRO A 541 26.65 11.40 31.68
C PRO A 541 26.73 12.05 30.30
N VAL A 542 26.49 13.35 30.21
CA VAL A 542 26.66 14.13 28.96
C VAL A 542 27.32 15.48 29.23
N ALA A 543 27.81 16.15 28.18
CA ALA A 543 28.23 17.54 28.30
C ALA A 543 27.04 18.44 28.69
N ALA A 544 27.23 19.34 29.66
CA ALA A 544 26.18 20.25 30.14
C ALA A 544 25.47 21.03 29.01
N ALA A 545 26.21 21.40 27.96
CA ALA A 545 25.69 22.12 26.81
C ALA A 545 24.60 21.36 26.01
N LEU A 546 24.52 20.02 26.13
CA LEU A 546 23.46 19.22 25.51
C LEU A 546 22.16 19.22 26.34
N VAL A 547 22.22 19.54 27.64
CA VAL A 547 21.05 19.60 28.55
C VAL A 547 20.21 20.86 28.34
N ASP A 548 20.80 21.91 27.78
CA ASP A 548 20.12 23.11 27.32
C ASP A 548 20.00 23.19 25.78
N GLY A 549 20.43 22.13 25.08
CA GLY A 549 20.25 21.97 23.65
C GLY A 549 18.86 21.43 23.31
N ARG A 550 18.35 21.81 22.14
CA ARG A 550 17.12 21.27 21.56
C ARG A 550 17.45 20.06 20.70
N THR A 551 16.74 18.95 20.84
CA THR A 551 17.10 17.70 20.16
C THR A 551 15.96 17.17 19.31
N ALA A 552 16.29 16.66 18.13
CA ALA A 552 15.41 15.87 17.27
C ALA A 552 16.14 14.58 16.84
N ALA A 553 15.44 13.64 16.19
CA ALA A 553 16.00 12.36 15.78
C ALA A 553 15.59 11.93 14.37
N GLY A 554 16.45 11.11 13.75
CA GLY A 554 16.27 10.46 12.46
C GLY A 554 17.54 9.71 12.05
N ASP A 555 17.40 8.65 11.26
CA ASP A 555 18.54 7.85 10.76
C ASP A 555 19.25 8.60 9.61
N VAL A 556 20.26 9.42 9.92
CA VAL A 556 20.91 10.26 8.89
C VAL A 556 22.02 9.52 8.14
N ASP A 557 22.58 8.46 8.71
CA ASP A 557 23.64 7.68 8.07
C ASP A 557 23.15 6.43 7.30
N ARG A 558 21.89 6.03 7.52
CA ARG A 558 21.18 4.86 6.96
C ARG A 558 21.69 3.51 7.49
N ASP A 559 22.05 3.43 8.77
CA ASP A 559 22.42 2.17 9.43
C ASP A 559 21.25 1.38 10.02
N GLY A 560 20.03 1.93 9.95
CA GLY A 560 18.80 1.34 10.49
C GLY A 560 18.45 1.80 11.92
N ARG A 561 19.22 2.72 12.51
CA ARG A 561 18.95 3.34 13.82
C ARG A 561 18.82 4.85 13.68
N ALA A 562 17.94 5.43 14.47
CA ALA A 562 17.83 6.88 14.54
C ALA A 562 19.00 7.51 15.32
N ASP A 563 19.62 8.51 14.71
CA ASP A 563 20.61 9.36 15.36
C ASP A 563 19.93 10.52 16.09
N LEU A 564 20.63 11.13 17.05
CA LEU A 564 20.20 12.37 17.71
C LEU A 564 20.93 13.58 17.15
N LEU A 565 20.17 14.61 16.79
CA LEU A 565 20.65 15.91 16.34
C LEU A 565 20.32 16.96 17.40
N THR A 566 21.31 17.35 18.21
CA THR A 566 21.17 18.37 19.26
C THR A 566 21.68 19.73 18.80
N VAL A 567 20.78 20.70 18.71
CA VAL A 567 21.07 22.11 18.42
C VAL A 567 21.36 22.84 19.73
N VAL A 568 22.62 23.25 19.89
CA VAL A 568 23.18 23.84 21.11
C VAL A 568 23.42 25.35 20.91
N PRO A 569 22.85 26.22 21.77
CA PRO A 569 23.23 27.64 21.82
C PRO A 569 24.70 27.82 22.19
N ASP A 570 25.36 28.81 21.60
CA ASP A 570 26.72 29.24 21.97
C ASP A 570 26.81 30.77 22.00
N LYS A 571 27.76 31.33 22.75
CA LYS A 571 28.00 32.78 22.91
C LYS A 571 28.35 33.50 21.60
N LYS A 572 28.54 32.76 20.51
CA LYS A 572 28.89 33.25 19.18
C LYS A 572 27.97 32.74 18.07
N GLY A 573 26.93 31.95 18.37
CA GLY A 573 26.20 31.23 17.33
C GLY A 573 25.33 30.07 17.80
N ALA A 574 24.99 29.19 16.86
CA ALA A 574 24.37 27.89 17.12
C ALA A 574 25.29 26.76 16.63
N ARG A 575 25.22 25.59 17.26
CA ARG A 575 26.02 24.39 16.91
C ARG A 575 25.12 23.17 16.80
N VAL A 576 25.33 22.34 15.79
CA VAL A 576 24.63 21.05 15.64
C VAL A 576 25.58 19.91 16.04
N TRP A 577 25.16 19.07 16.98
CA TRP A 577 25.86 17.88 17.43
C TRP A 577 25.08 16.62 17.03
N LEU A 578 25.78 15.64 16.47
CA LEU A 578 25.26 14.32 16.12
C LEU A 578 25.71 13.30 17.17
N SER A 579 24.78 12.64 17.87
CA SER A 579 25.07 11.42 18.64
C SER A 579 24.43 10.25 17.90
N ARG A 580 25.24 9.34 17.35
CA ARG A 580 24.71 8.25 16.53
C ARG A 580 23.88 7.24 17.33
N GLY A 581 22.94 6.58 16.67
CA GLY A 581 22.21 5.42 17.22
C GLY A 581 23.15 4.27 17.63
N GLY A 582 22.68 3.36 18.48
CA GLY A 582 23.47 2.21 18.91
C GLY A 582 22.74 1.24 19.83
N PRO A 583 23.23 -0.02 19.96
CA PRO A 583 22.52 -1.11 20.66
C PRO A 583 22.35 -0.91 22.18
N THR A 584 22.92 0.14 22.75
CA THR A 584 22.72 0.57 24.15
C THR A 584 22.18 2.00 24.24
N GLY A 585 21.50 2.46 23.19
CA GLY A 585 21.15 3.86 22.98
C GLY A 585 22.27 4.69 22.34
N PRO A 586 22.08 6.02 22.26
CA PRO A 586 22.96 6.89 21.46
C PRO A 586 24.39 6.96 21.99
N GLY A 587 25.35 7.13 21.08
CA GLY A 587 26.78 7.24 21.36
C GLY A 587 27.26 8.63 21.80
N GLU A 588 28.56 8.86 21.62
CA GLU A 588 29.23 10.15 21.89
C GLU A 588 28.83 11.24 20.89
N PRO A 589 28.75 12.52 21.30
CA PRO A 589 28.32 13.64 20.45
C PRO A 589 29.48 14.20 19.60
N VAL A 590 29.30 14.22 18.28
CA VAL A 590 30.23 14.80 17.30
C VAL A 590 29.70 16.14 16.79
N LEU A 591 30.50 17.20 16.86
CA LEU A 591 30.16 18.51 16.29
C LEU A 591 30.10 18.42 14.76
N ARG A 592 28.94 18.75 14.17
CA ARG A 592 28.70 18.67 12.72
C ARG A 592 28.68 20.03 12.03
N TRP A 593 28.19 21.06 12.71
CA TRP A 593 28.02 22.39 12.12
C TRP A 593 28.13 23.48 13.18
N THR A 594 28.53 24.69 12.79
CA THR A 594 28.59 25.89 13.64
C THR A 594 28.24 27.12 12.80
N GLY A 595 27.08 27.72 13.07
CA GLY A 595 26.64 28.97 12.44
C GLY A 595 26.95 30.17 13.33
N ALA A 596 27.90 31.01 12.89
CA ALA A 596 28.30 32.21 13.62
C ALA A 596 27.26 33.34 13.53
N GLY A 597 27.18 34.17 14.57
CA GLY A 597 26.27 35.34 14.64
C GLY A 597 24.81 35.00 14.97
N LEU A 598 24.45 33.72 15.06
CA LEU A 598 23.08 33.26 15.31
C LEU A 598 22.71 33.24 16.80
N ASN A 599 21.52 33.75 17.13
CA ASN A 599 20.93 33.71 18.47
C ASN A 599 19.88 32.59 18.54
N ALA A 600 20.03 31.62 19.46
CA ALA A 600 19.11 30.49 19.56
C ALA A 600 17.66 30.85 20.00
N ALA A 601 17.43 32.07 20.52
CA ALA A 601 16.07 32.57 20.76
C ALA A 601 15.31 32.95 19.47
N ASP A 602 16.04 33.06 18.35
CA ASP A 602 15.52 33.38 17.02
C ASP A 602 15.40 32.14 16.13
N TRP A 603 15.62 30.94 16.67
CA TRP A 603 15.42 29.66 16.00
C TRP A 603 14.33 28.83 16.69
N SER A 604 13.67 27.94 15.95
CA SER A 604 12.59 27.08 16.46
C SER A 604 13.10 25.86 17.23
N GLU A 605 12.18 24.99 17.65
CA GLU A 605 12.52 23.58 17.85
C GLU A 605 12.96 22.96 16.51
N PRO A 606 13.95 22.05 16.52
CA PRO A 606 14.42 21.36 15.32
C PRO A 606 13.42 20.33 14.81
N MET A 607 13.32 20.22 13.49
CA MET A 607 12.59 19.17 12.80
C MET A 607 13.58 18.30 12.03
N VAL A 608 13.33 17.00 11.97
CA VAL A 608 14.19 16.06 11.22
C VAL A 608 13.34 15.15 10.34
N GLY A 609 13.63 15.11 9.05
CA GLY A 609 12.92 14.27 8.08
C GLY A 609 13.56 14.38 6.70
N ASP A 610 13.41 13.34 5.88
CA ASP A 610 13.90 13.32 4.51
C ASP A 610 13.12 14.34 3.68
N LEU A 611 13.77 15.43 3.24
CA LEU A 611 13.09 16.53 2.57
C LEU A 611 13.05 16.36 1.05
N ASP A 612 14.01 15.65 0.44
CA ASP A 612 14.12 15.55 -1.02
C ASP A 612 13.83 14.16 -1.61
N ALA A 613 13.67 13.15 -0.74
CA ALA A 613 13.46 11.73 -1.01
C ALA A 613 14.72 10.97 -1.48
N ASP A 614 15.92 11.42 -1.05
CA ASP A 614 17.18 10.67 -1.18
C ASP A 614 17.23 9.43 -0.26
N GLY A 615 16.59 9.50 0.92
CA GLY A 615 16.61 8.50 2.00
C GLY A 615 17.39 8.92 3.26
N ARG A 616 17.92 10.15 3.37
CA ARG A 616 18.56 10.72 4.57
C ARG A 616 17.72 11.88 5.11
N PRO A 617 17.43 11.94 6.42
CA PRO A 617 16.79 13.10 7.00
C PRO A 617 17.68 14.36 7.10
N GLU A 618 17.17 15.50 6.62
CA GLU A 618 17.72 16.82 6.91
C GLU A 618 17.30 17.31 8.30
N LEU A 619 18.02 18.31 8.81
CA LEU A 619 17.63 19.11 9.97
C LEU A 619 17.05 20.45 9.49
N ALA A 620 15.73 20.60 9.60
CA ALA A 620 15.01 21.82 9.27
C ALA A 620 14.69 22.66 10.52
N MET A 621 14.85 23.98 10.43
CA MET A 621 14.50 24.92 11.50
C MET A 621 13.90 26.21 10.93
N LEU A 622 12.91 26.78 11.61
CA LEU A 622 12.48 28.15 11.34
C LEU A 622 13.43 29.14 12.04
N HIS A 623 13.76 30.22 11.32
CA HIS A 623 14.46 31.40 11.80
C HIS A 623 13.50 32.59 11.88
N ARG A 624 13.63 33.42 12.90
CA ARG A 624 12.90 34.69 13.08
C ARG A 624 13.48 35.74 12.15
N GLU A 625 12.63 36.29 11.30
CA GLU A 625 12.93 37.53 10.58
C GLU A 625 12.31 38.74 11.29
N ALA A 626 12.72 39.95 10.88
CA ALA A 626 12.07 41.18 11.32
C ALA A 626 10.57 41.27 10.91
N LYS A 627 10.17 40.48 9.90
CA LYS A 627 8.78 40.24 9.48
C LYS A 627 8.67 38.79 9.00
N GLY A 628 7.72 38.01 9.52
CA GLY A 628 7.60 36.60 9.18
C GLY A 628 8.71 35.71 9.75
N ALA A 629 9.03 34.65 9.03
CA ALA A 629 10.05 33.66 9.34
C ALA A 629 10.67 33.08 8.05
N THR A 630 11.86 32.49 8.15
CA THR A 630 12.48 31.71 7.06
C THR A 630 12.73 30.27 7.49
N LEU A 631 12.65 29.31 6.57
CA LEU A 631 13.04 27.92 6.86
C LEU A 631 14.43 27.67 6.31
N TRP A 632 15.33 27.16 7.15
CA TRP A 632 16.65 26.70 6.75
C TRP A 632 16.75 25.19 6.96
N ALA A 633 17.35 24.50 6.00
CA ALA A 633 17.65 23.09 6.08
C ALA A 633 19.16 22.88 6.12
N HIS A 634 19.58 21.89 6.92
CA HIS A 634 20.95 21.41 6.97
C HIS A 634 21.00 19.99 6.38
N THR A 635 21.84 19.80 5.37
CA THR A 635 22.04 18.53 4.64
C THR A 635 23.31 17.83 5.12
N ASP A 636 23.56 16.60 4.64
CA ASP A 636 24.84 15.89 4.81
C ASP A 636 25.22 15.64 6.29
N LEU A 637 24.22 15.57 7.17
CA LEU A 637 24.44 15.49 8.62
C LEU A 637 25.22 14.26 9.08
N ALA A 638 25.24 13.20 8.26
CA ALA A 638 26.02 11.99 8.47
C ALA A 638 27.46 12.04 7.94
N THR A 639 27.76 12.78 6.86
CA THR A 639 29.07 12.70 6.15
C THR A 639 29.57 14.06 5.65
N GLY A 640 30.89 14.25 5.50
CA GLY A 640 31.44 15.46 4.86
C GLY A 640 31.10 16.79 5.56
N THR A 641 30.95 17.85 4.76
CA THR A 641 30.63 19.22 5.22
C THR A 641 29.13 19.44 5.17
N VAL A 642 28.52 19.79 6.30
CA VAL A 642 27.09 20.09 6.39
C VAL A 642 26.72 21.28 5.52
N GLY A 643 25.93 21.03 4.47
CA GLY A 643 25.27 22.09 3.71
C GLY A 643 24.24 22.82 4.57
N HIS A 644 24.08 24.13 4.39
CA HIS A 644 23.13 24.95 5.14
C HIS A 644 22.55 26.04 4.23
N ALA A 645 21.24 25.96 3.96
CA ALA A 645 20.58 26.84 2.99
C ALA A 645 19.15 27.19 3.40
N LYS A 646 18.74 28.43 3.10
CA LYS A 646 17.35 28.87 3.20
C LYS A 646 16.53 28.22 2.11
N ARG A 647 15.54 27.39 2.48
CA ARG A 647 14.67 26.66 1.54
C ARG A 647 13.26 27.29 1.41
N TRP A 648 12.87 28.19 2.31
CA TRP A 648 11.55 28.84 2.31
C TRP A 648 11.56 30.24 2.97
N THR A 649 10.50 31.02 2.77
CA THR A 649 10.25 32.31 3.43
C THR A 649 8.74 32.49 3.59
N SER A 650 8.26 32.87 4.78
CA SER A 650 6.84 33.03 5.07
C SER A 650 6.24 34.28 4.41
N PRO A 651 4.91 34.39 4.34
CA PRO A 651 4.23 35.67 4.13
C PRO A 651 4.71 36.74 5.13
N ALA A 652 4.81 37.99 4.67
CA ALA A 652 5.46 39.08 5.40
C ALA A 652 4.56 39.76 6.46
N ASP A 653 3.29 39.37 6.54
CA ASP A 653 2.31 39.74 7.56
C ASP A 653 2.35 38.80 8.79
N TRP A 654 3.03 37.66 8.68
CA TRP A 654 3.14 36.69 9.79
C TRP A 654 4.10 37.17 10.88
N THR A 655 3.89 36.67 12.10
CA THR A 655 4.81 36.91 13.23
C THR A 655 5.38 35.58 13.72
N TYR A 656 6.71 35.48 13.77
CA TYR A 656 7.42 34.27 14.20
C TYR A 656 6.94 33.73 15.56
N ALA A 657 6.65 34.61 16.52
CA ALA A 657 6.20 34.24 17.87
C ALA A 657 4.84 33.52 17.91
N GLY A 658 4.08 33.53 16.80
CA GLY A 658 2.83 32.80 16.65
C GLY A 658 2.98 31.44 15.94
N LEU A 659 4.19 31.00 15.57
CA LEU A 659 4.42 29.79 14.79
C LEU A 659 4.93 28.63 15.66
N VAL A 660 4.27 27.48 15.57
CA VAL A 660 4.76 26.18 16.06
C VAL A 660 4.88 25.24 14.85
N PRO A 661 6.11 24.85 14.45
CA PRO A 661 6.32 23.98 13.31
C PRO A 661 6.33 22.49 13.69
N ALA A 662 5.97 21.64 12.74
CA ALA A 662 6.07 20.18 12.77
C ALA A 662 6.42 19.67 11.36
N ALA A 663 6.94 18.45 11.23
CA ALA A 663 7.41 17.91 9.94
C ALA A 663 6.92 16.48 9.70
N THR A 664 6.14 16.28 8.64
CA THR A 664 5.52 15.01 8.25
C THR A 664 5.18 15.06 6.76
N ASP A 665 5.28 13.95 6.04
CA ASP A 665 4.71 13.82 4.68
C ASP A 665 3.18 14.03 4.78
N VAL A 666 2.59 14.99 4.06
CA VAL A 666 1.12 15.20 4.08
C VAL A 666 0.40 14.72 2.81
N ASN A 667 1.10 14.21 1.79
CA ASN A 667 0.52 13.90 0.48
C ASN A 667 0.82 12.48 -0.05
N GLY A 668 1.77 11.76 0.57
CA GLY A 668 2.24 10.44 0.21
C GLY A 668 3.28 10.41 -0.90
N ASP A 669 4.04 11.49 -1.14
CA ASP A 669 5.10 11.51 -2.16
C ASP A 669 6.49 11.06 -1.68
N GLY A 670 6.62 10.77 -0.38
CA GLY A 670 7.85 10.28 0.24
C GLY A 670 8.74 11.38 0.84
N ARG A 671 8.42 12.66 0.60
CA ARG A 671 9.10 13.79 1.24
C ARG A 671 8.41 14.24 2.51
N THR A 672 9.19 14.70 3.46
CA THR A 672 8.70 15.30 4.69
C THR A 672 8.33 16.76 4.43
N ASP A 673 7.04 17.06 4.49
CA ASP A 673 6.53 18.43 4.41
C ASP A 673 6.64 19.15 5.77
N VAL A 674 6.49 20.48 5.77
CA VAL A 674 6.39 21.28 7.00
C VAL A 674 4.94 21.70 7.24
N VAL A 675 4.45 21.43 8.45
CA VAL A 675 3.14 21.84 8.95
C VAL A 675 3.33 22.94 9.99
N LEU A 676 2.63 24.07 9.84
CA LEU A 676 2.75 25.24 10.69
C LEU A 676 1.42 25.55 11.39
N LEU A 677 1.40 25.42 12.72
CA LEU A 677 0.34 25.96 13.55
C LEU A 677 0.62 27.46 13.80
N GLN A 678 -0.29 28.32 13.34
CA GLN A 678 -0.18 29.77 13.36
C GLN A 678 -1.23 30.39 14.31
N GLN A 679 -0.82 31.29 15.20
CA GLN A 679 -1.72 32.17 15.94
C GLN A 679 -2.37 33.19 14.99
N ASN A 680 -3.70 33.28 15.00
CA ASN A 680 -4.49 34.11 14.08
C ASN A 680 -5.40 35.04 14.90
N GLY A 681 -4.86 36.17 15.37
CA GLY A 681 -5.47 37.02 16.40
C GLY A 681 -5.45 36.36 17.79
N ASP A 682 -6.03 37.01 18.80
CA ASP A 682 -5.85 36.63 20.22
C ASP A 682 -6.61 35.37 20.67
N THR A 683 -7.55 34.89 19.84
CA THR A 683 -8.58 33.89 20.20
C THR A 683 -8.72 32.74 19.19
N ALA A 684 -7.92 32.70 18.11
CA ALA A 684 -8.01 31.69 17.06
C ALA A 684 -6.64 31.27 16.51
N ALA A 685 -6.60 30.10 15.89
CA ALA A 685 -5.41 29.54 15.25
C ALA A 685 -5.73 29.00 13.83
N ARG A 686 -4.69 28.82 13.01
CA ARG A 686 -4.74 28.22 11.67
C ARG A 686 -3.66 27.15 11.53
N LEU A 687 -3.94 26.12 10.75
CA LEU A 687 -2.95 25.13 10.34
C LEU A 687 -2.66 25.32 8.85
N TRP A 688 -1.37 25.40 8.53
CA TRP A 688 -0.87 25.54 7.17
C TRP A 688 0.04 24.38 6.82
N THR A 689 -0.02 23.91 5.58
CA THR A 689 0.98 22.98 5.03
C THR A 689 1.88 23.70 4.03
N VAL A 690 3.16 23.33 4.04
CA VAL A 690 4.20 23.89 3.19
C VAL A 690 4.95 22.69 2.62
N ARG A 691 4.58 22.28 1.39
CA ARG A 691 5.05 21.02 0.83
C ARG A 691 6.47 21.11 0.30
N SER A 692 7.23 20.03 0.39
CA SER A 692 8.59 19.96 -0.13
C SER A 692 8.62 19.69 -1.63
N THR A 693 9.60 20.28 -2.30
CA THR A 693 10.02 19.95 -3.68
C THR A 693 11.43 19.36 -3.71
N GLY A 694 11.98 19.05 -2.52
CA GLY A 694 13.37 18.68 -2.28
C GLY A 694 14.35 19.85 -2.38
N ALA A 695 14.36 20.54 -3.52
CA ALA A 695 15.20 21.72 -3.71
C ALA A 695 14.72 22.94 -2.88
N ALA A 696 13.41 23.09 -2.69
CA ALA A 696 12.77 24.19 -1.95
C ALA A 696 11.40 23.74 -1.41
N PHE A 697 10.60 24.66 -0.86
CA PHE A 697 9.22 24.40 -0.44
C PHE A 697 8.20 25.26 -1.21
N GLU A 698 6.98 24.74 -1.37
CA GLU A 698 5.82 25.46 -1.93
C GLU A 698 5.41 26.70 -1.09
N ALA A 699 4.51 27.52 -1.64
CA ALA A 699 3.80 28.52 -0.83
C ALA A 699 2.93 27.84 0.25
N ALA A 700 2.83 28.43 1.44
CA ALA A 700 1.99 27.90 2.52
C ALA A 700 0.50 27.88 2.13
N ARG A 701 -0.14 26.72 2.29
CA ARG A 701 -1.56 26.49 1.98
C ARG A 701 -2.35 26.33 3.29
N PRO A 702 -3.44 27.08 3.52
CA PRO A 702 -4.24 26.94 4.72
C PRO A 702 -5.13 25.70 4.59
N VAL A 703 -5.04 24.79 5.56
CA VAL A 703 -5.79 23.51 5.54
C VAL A 703 -6.79 23.38 6.67
N TRP A 704 -6.61 24.15 7.75
CA TRP A 704 -7.57 24.25 8.86
C TRP A 704 -7.54 25.62 9.52
N ALA A 705 -8.66 26.00 10.14
CA ALA A 705 -8.76 27.14 11.05
C ALA A 705 -9.66 26.77 12.24
N SER A 706 -9.32 27.24 13.44
CA SER A 706 -10.24 27.16 14.58
C SER A 706 -11.46 28.04 14.33
N ALA A 707 -12.57 27.74 15.00
CA ALA A 707 -13.69 28.66 15.06
C ALA A 707 -13.24 30.04 15.57
N LYS A 708 -13.87 31.10 15.07
CA LYS A 708 -13.69 32.46 15.59
C LYS A 708 -14.07 32.47 17.07
N ASP A 709 -13.26 33.12 17.89
CA ASP A 709 -13.47 33.24 19.34
C ASP A 709 -13.53 31.90 20.12
N ALA A 710 -12.90 30.85 19.56
CA ALA A 710 -12.64 29.58 20.26
C ALA A 710 -11.72 29.71 21.50
N ALA A 711 -11.16 30.90 21.73
CA ALA A 711 -10.11 31.24 22.68
C ALA A 711 -8.80 30.45 22.46
N TRP A 712 -8.56 29.92 21.25
CA TRP A 712 -7.41 29.07 20.95
C TRP A 712 -6.11 29.89 20.97
N ARG A 713 -5.18 29.47 21.84
CA ARG A 713 -3.86 30.08 21.97
C ARG A 713 -2.75 29.04 21.76
N VAL A 714 -1.88 29.30 20.79
CA VAL A 714 -0.76 28.45 20.39
C VAL A 714 0.22 28.25 21.55
N ALA A 715 0.42 29.25 22.42
CA ALA A 715 1.20 29.13 23.65
C ALA A 715 0.74 27.99 24.59
N ASN A 716 -0.58 27.71 24.60
CA ASN A 716 -1.20 26.64 25.39
C ASN A 716 -1.43 25.36 24.56
N THR A 717 -0.78 25.25 23.40
CA THR A 717 -0.82 24.08 22.53
C THR A 717 0.53 23.36 22.59
N ARG A 718 0.52 22.03 22.53
CA ARG A 718 1.71 21.18 22.33
C ARG A 718 1.43 20.28 21.14
N VAL A 719 2.23 20.41 20.08
CA VAL A 719 2.06 19.68 18.83
C VAL A 719 3.01 18.48 18.82
N ALA A 720 2.50 17.32 18.41
CA ALA A 720 3.27 16.12 18.14
C ALA A 720 3.03 15.72 16.68
N ARG A 721 4.12 15.71 15.90
CA ARG A 721 4.12 15.11 14.55
C ARG A 721 3.82 13.63 14.60
#